data_AF-A0AAW0NKT9-F1
#
_entry.id   AF-A0AAW0NKT9-F1
#
_cell.length_a   1.000
_cell.length_b   1.000
_cell.length_c   1.000
_cell.angle_alpha   90.00
_cell.angle_beta   90.00
_cell.angle_gamma   90.00
#
_symmetry.space_group_name_H-M   'P 1'
#
loop_
_entity.id
_entity.type
_entity.pdbx_description
1 polymer ?
#
loop_
_entity_poly.entity_id
_entity_poly.type
_entity_poly.pdbx_seq_one_letter_code
_entity_poly.pdbx_strand_id
1 'polypeptide(L)'
;MSNIIEKGYAVKVPDKDLSRDDGKVWYLPHHGVYHPKKHTLRVVFDCGVSYQGTTLNEQLLQGPNLTSTLLGVITRFRQEEVALMADVEAMFHQVKVPDEDSDLLRFLWWKSGDITQEMVEYKMLRSFGLRKCAEDNRDQFNKQAVDTVLHNFYVDDCLKSVSTEEKAVQLYHNLRAICQTGGFKLTKWISNNRMVLSAIPEEERAAEVKDIDLDRDSLPMERALGVHWCIQSDSFQFRIMLSDKTPTRRNILSLVSSVYDPLGILSPVTLQAKKILQELCRRKIGWDVIIPDDLAHEWFVWKNQLHQLENISVPRCFKPVGFGESVYNQLHHFADASEEGYGTVSYLVQKNSSNQVHCSFVLGKARVAPLKPMTVPRMELTAATMAARMDEVLRSEIHLPLQTSAFWSDSTTVLKYIHNTTSRFRTFVANRVDVILKCSNPNQWRYINTSQNPADFASRGLKAENFIQTHVWLQGPAFLCEPIELWPENKQQLGDLTTEDPEIKNTLVCANAVEETGDVIQEFLQYFSSWFRLKKAVAWILKVRSTLLELCRKRKELHATKSQPEVEKEMISFKKSLFQTDTNNLTVNDLTAAEQEIIRYCQAKAFGKELVALKLGQGIKRNSSIFKLNPVLEQGILRVGGRLSRAALPEESKRPAILNKDHHVTKLIIREVHENLAHGGRNHVLSKLRTKYWIPSANTAIRHILSKCIVCRRKHGVAGQQQMADLPRDRVLPDDPPFTNTGVDYFGPFEVKRGRSMVKRYGVIFTCLTVRAVHLEMASSLDTDSFIHALRRFIARRGQVKILRSDNGTNFIGAERELKKAIQEWNVSKIEDSLQQHGIQWMFNPPSGSHHGGVWERLIKSVKKILNTTVNLQTLDEEGLHTLLCEAEAIVNSRPITKASSDPNDLEMLTPNHLLLLKTKPSLPPGLFDRQDLYARRRWKQIQYMSDIFWKRWTREYLPLLQERQKWARPSRNFAIGDIVLIVDDSSPRNSWVTGKVVQTTPDKSGFVRQVRVKTKTTTLDRPITKICLLQEVD
;
A
#
# COMPACT_ATOMS: atom_id res chain seq x y z
N MET A 1 40.78 -10.60 13.50
CA MET A 1 40.50 -11.88 12.83
C MET A 1 41.11 -13.07 13.56
N SER A 2 42.37 -13.03 13.97
CA SER A 2 43.03 -14.16 14.68
C SER A 2 42.20 -14.70 15.86
N ASN A 3 41.66 -13.84 16.72
CA ASN A 3 40.78 -14.25 17.82
C ASN A 3 39.51 -15.01 17.37
N ILE A 4 38.91 -14.63 16.23
CA ILE A 4 37.72 -15.30 15.64
C ILE A 4 38.11 -16.71 15.15
N ILE A 5 39.30 -16.86 14.58
CA ILE A 5 39.81 -18.14 14.05
C ILE A 5 40.26 -19.05 15.21
N GLU A 6 41.02 -18.53 16.17
CA GLU A 6 41.49 -19.26 17.36
C GLU A 6 40.33 -19.79 18.22
N LYS A 7 39.26 -19.00 18.37
CA LYS A 7 38.03 -19.43 19.07
C LYS A 7 37.15 -20.37 18.24
N GLY A 8 37.53 -20.68 17.00
CA GLY A 8 36.78 -21.57 16.11
C GLY A 8 35.43 -21.02 15.66
N TYR A 9 35.30 -19.69 15.55
CA TYR A 9 34.11 -19.03 15.00
C TYR A 9 34.15 -18.96 13.46
N ALA A 10 35.36 -18.93 12.90
CA ALA A 10 35.63 -19.08 11.48
C ALA A 10 36.71 -20.14 11.27
N VAL A 11 36.62 -20.87 10.15
CA VAL A 11 37.61 -21.88 9.76
C VAL A 11 38.03 -21.66 8.31
N LYS A 12 39.26 -22.07 7.97
CA LYS A 12 39.69 -22.13 6.57
C LYS A 12 38.78 -23.13 5.83
N VAL A 13 38.31 -22.76 4.65
CA VAL A 13 37.59 -23.70 3.77
C VAL A 13 38.57 -24.82 3.37
N PRO A 14 38.24 -26.11 3.61
CA PRO A 14 39.10 -27.22 3.20
C PRO A 14 39.33 -27.20 1.68
N ASP A 15 40.52 -27.55 1.22
CA ASP A 15 40.87 -27.44 -0.20
C ASP A 15 39.95 -28.28 -1.11
N LYS A 16 39.42 -29.39 -0.58
CA LYS A 16 38.41 -30.25 -1.23
C LYS A 16 37.03 -29.61 -1.42
N ASP A 17 36.71 -28.60 -0.61
CA ASP A 17 35.39 -27.96 -0.58
C ASP A 17 35.42 -26.59 -1.30
N LEU A 18 36.58 -26.17 -1.83
CA LEU A 18 36.73 -24.90 -2.56
C LEU A 18 35.84 -24.88 -3.82
N SER A 19 35.81 -25.99 -4.57
CA SER A 19 34.95 -26.20 -5.74
C SER A 19 33.65 -26.90 -5.35
N ARG A 20 32.62 -26.14 -5.01
CA ARG A 20 31.28 -26.64 -4.69
C ARG A 20 30.29 -26.17 -5.77
N ASP A 21 29.69 -27.13 -6.48
CA ASP A 21 28.92 -26.87 -7.71
C ASP A 21 27.39 -26.86 -7.51
N ASP A 22 26.92 -26.98 -6.27
CA ASP A 22 25.47 -27.00 -5.93
C ASP A 22 24.82 -25.60 -5.89
N GLY A 23 25.58 -24.54 -6.19
CA GLY A 23 25.12 -23.16 -6.18
C GLY A 23 24.94 -22.55 -4.78
N LYS A 24 25.35 -23.25 -3.70
CA LYS A 24 25.25 -22.76 -2.31
C LYS A 24 26.55 -22.13 -1.79
N VAL A 25 27.22 -21.33 -2.63
CA VAL A 25 28.44 -20.61 -2.26
C VAL A 25 28.20 -19.11 -2.36
N TRP A 26 28.51 -18.38 -1.29
CA TRP A 26 28.40 -16.92 -1.28
C TRP A 26 29.52 -16.28 -0.47
N TYR A 27 30.08 -15.18 -0.98
CA TYR A 27 31.17 -14.44 -0.34
C TYR A 27 30.64 -13.15 0.28
N LEU A 28 30.94 -12.97 1.56
CA LEU A 28 30.60 -11.81 2.35
C LEU A 28 31.74 -10.78 2.29
N PRO A 29 31.53 -9.60 1.70
CA PRO A 29 32.44 -8.49 1.88
C PRO A 29 32.45 -8.06 3.35
N HIS A 30 33.59 -7.59 3.82
CA HIS A 30 33.75 -7.16 5.19
C HIS A 30 34.62 -5.91 5.31
N HIS A 31 34.44 -5.18 6.40
CA HIS A 31 35.25 -4.02 6.74
C HIS A 31 35.37 -3.87 8.26
N GLY A 32 36.39 -3.12 8.69
CA GLY A 32 36.62 -2.83 10.10
C GLY A 32 35.90 -1.56 10.56
N VAL A 33 35.21 -1.62 11.69
CA VAL A 33 34.64 -0.47 12.39
C VAL A 33 35.29 -0.33 13.76
N TYR A 34 35.90 0.82 14.02
CA TYR A 34 36.55 1.12 15.30
C TYR A 34 35.53 1.65 16.31
N HIS A 35 35.51 1.07 17.50
CA HIS A 35 34.68 1.56 18.60
C HIS A 35 35.35 2.77 19.28
N PRO A 36 34.79 3.99 19.22
CA PRO A 36 35.47 5.22 19.60
C PRO A 36 35.89 5.30 21.08
N LYS A 37 35.22 4.56 21.97
CA LYS A 37 35.53 4.52 23.42
C LYS A 37 36.31 3.29 23.89
N LYS A 38 36.26 2.19 23.12
CA LYS A 38 36.86 0.90 23.54
C LYS A 38 38.18 0.64 22.80
N HIS A 39 38.49 1.45 21.79
CA HIS A 39 39.62 1.26 20.87
C HIS A 39 39.71 -0.15 20.27
N THR A 40 38.58 -0.85 20.21
CA THR A 40 38.48 -2.19 19.64
C THR A 40 38.01 -2.11 18.19
N LEU A 41 38.56 -3.00 17.36
CA LEU A 41 38.17 -3.19 15.97
C LEU A 41 37.10 -4.29 15.88
N ARG A 42 35.91 -3.95 15.36
CA ARG A 42 34.87 -4.93 15.03
C ARG A 42 34.88 -5.18 13.52
N VAL A 43 35.00 -6.44 13.11
CA VAL A 43 34.81 -6.82 11.71
C VAL A 43 33.31 -6.91 11.43
N VAL A 44 32.84 -6.19 10.43
CA VAL A 44 31.44 -6.16 10.00
C VAL A 44 31.36 -6.85 8.65
N PHE A 45 30.57 -7.92 8.57
CA PHE A 45 30.22 -8.61 7.33
C PHE A 45 28.95 -8.00 6.75
N ASP A 46 28.98 -7.65 5.46
CA ASP A 46 27.87 -7.00 4.77
C ASP A 46 27.09 -7.99 3.90
N CYS A 47 26.02 -8.55 4.46
CA CYS A 47 25.10 -9.45 3.77
C CYS A 47 24.15 -8.73 2.78
N GLY A 48 24.21 -7.39 2.71
CA GLY A 48 23.36 -6.56 1.85
C GLY A 48 24.01 -6.12 0.54
N VAL A 49 25.29 -6.43 0.31
CA VAL A 49 25.96 -6.11 -0.95
C VAL A 49 25.39 -6.97 -2.07
N SER A 50 24.96 -6.30 -3.15
CA SER A 50 24.42 -6.97 -4.33
C SER A 50 25.53 -7.48 -5.25
N TYR A 51 25.45 -8.74 -5.65
CA TYR A 51 26.28 -9.33 -6.71
C TYR A 51 25.38 -10.08 -7.68
N GLN A 52 25.63 -9.90 -9.00
CA GLN A 52 24.82 -10.47 -10.09
C GLN A 52 23.30 -10.24 -9.94
N GLY A 53 22.90 -9.11 -9.35
CA GLY A 53 21.50 -8.73 -9.20
C GLY A 53 20.76 -9.38 -8.02
N THR A 54 21.48 -10.01 -7.08
CA THR A 54 20.90 -10.53 -5.82
C THR A 54 21.77 -10.24 -4.60
N THR A 55 21.22 -10.40 -3.39
CA THR A 55 21.93 -10.32 -2.10
C THR A 55 21.62 -11.57 -1.26
N LEU A 56 22.48 -11.90 -0.30
CA LEU A 56 22.19 -13.00 0.64
C LEU A 56 20.89 -12.75 1.41
N ASN A 57 20.66 -11.51 1.87
CA ASN A 57 19.46 -11.13 2.61
C ASN A 57 18.15 -11.32 1.82
N GLU A 58 18.17 -11.20 0.49
CA GLU A 58 16.99 -11.42 -0.37
C GLU A 58 16.66 -12.91 -0.53
N GLN A 59 17.65 -13.79 -0.39
CA GLN A 59 17.47 -15.24 -0.53
C GLN A 59 17.11 -15.92 0.81
N LEU A 60 17.30 -15.23 1.94
CA LEU A 60 16.94 -15.74 3.27
C LEU A 60 15.45 -15.48 3.57
N LEU A 61 14.77 -16.51 4.07
CA LEU A 61 13.40 -16.37 4.56
C LEU A 61 13.37 -15.50 5.82
N GLN A 62 12.56 -14.44 5.80
CA GLN A 62 12.32 -13.62 6.99
C GLN A 62 11.41 -14.40 7.96
N GLY A 63 12.02 -14.95 9.03
CA GLY A 63 11.29 -15.57 10.13
C GLY A 63 10.54 -14.55 11.01
N PRO A 64 9.67 -15.02 11.92
CA PRO A 64 9.02 -14.14 12.89
C PRO A 64 10.06 -13.44 13.79
N ASN A 65 9.73 -12.24 14.27
CA ASN A 65 10.57 -11.58 15.26
C ASN A 65 10.45 -12.29 16.61
N LEU A 66 11.46 -13.10 16.94
CA LEU A 66 11.57 -13.83 18.20
C LEU A 66 12.44 -13.09 19.22
N THR A 67 12.64 -11.78 19.10
CA THR A 67 13.35 -10.99 20.12
C THR A 67 12.37 -10.38 21.12
N SER A 68 12.74 -10.38 22.39
CA SER A 68 11.98 -9.65 23.42
C SER A 68 12.08 -8.16 23.14
N THR A 69 11.01 -7.41 23.41
CA THR A 69 11.06 -5.95 23.23
C THR A 69 11.92 -5.32 24.34
N LEU A 70 12.69 -4.29 24.00
CA LEU A 70 13.46 -3.49 24.98
C LEU A 70 12.58 -3.03 26.14
N LEU A 71 11.41 -2.46 25.80
CA LEU A 71 10.42 -1.98 26.76
C LEU A 71 9.97 -3.12 27.68
N GLY A 72 9.62 -4.28 27.12
CA GLY A 72 9.16 -5.43 27.88
C GLY A 72 10.18 -5.94 28.88
N VAL A 73 11.44 -6.07 28.47
CA VAL A 73 12.53 -6.53 29.33
C VAL A 73 12.77 -5.54 30.48
N ILE A 74 12.86 -4.23 30.18
CA ILE A 74 13.02 -3.19 31.21
C ILE A 74 11.80 -3.17 32.15
N THR A 75 10.58 -3.24 31.65
CA THR A 75 9.36 -3.28 32.48
C THR A 75 9.34 -4.50 33.40
N ARG A 76 9.75 -5.69 32.93
CA ARG A 76 9.90 -6.87 33.80
C ARG A 76 11.00 -6.74 34.82
N PHE A 77 12.10 -6.13 34.44
CA PHE A 77 13.24 -5.88 35.32
C PHE A 77 12.87 -4.99 36.51
N ARG A 78 11.73 -4.28 36.48
CA ARG A 78 11.23 -3.43 37.56
C ARG A 78 10.28 -4.12 38.54
N GLN A 79 9.91 -5.39 38.35
CA GLN A 79 8.80 -6.00 39.10
C GLN A 79 9.11 -6.34 40.56
N GLU A 80 10.34 -6.71 40.87
CA GLU A 80 10.72 -7.26 42.17
C GLU A 80 12.00 -6.61 42.73
N GLU A 81 12.24 -6.77 44.03
CA GLU A 81 13.28 -6.04 44.77
C GLU A 81 14.72 -6.47 44.42
N VAL A 82 14.98 -7.76 44.23
CA VAL A 82 16.34 -8.25 43.93
C VAL A 82 16.53 -8.37 42.43
N ALA A 83 17.45 -7.58 41.88
CA ALA A 83 17.75 -7.49 40.46
C ALA A 83 19.00 -8.30 40.08
N LEU A 84 18.96 -8.92 38.91
CA LEU A 84 20.06 -9.65 38.28
C LEU A 84 20.21 -9.19 36.84
N MET A 85 21.44 -8.89 36.45
CA MET A 85 21.82 -8.65 35.06
C MET A 85 23.05 -9.47 34.69
N ALA A 86 23.08 -9.97 33.46
CA ALA A 86 24.16 -10.77 32.90
C ALA A 86 24.24 -10.59 31.38
N ASP A 87 25.37 -10.96 30.80
CA ASP A 87 25.66 -10.89 29.37
C ASP A 87 26.06 -12.27 28.84
N VAL A 88 25.59 -12.62 27.63
CA VAL A 88 26.03 -13.84 26.94
C VAL A 88 27.38 -13.58 26.26
N GLU A 89 28.41 -14.30 26.70
CA GLU A 89 29.74 -14.17 26.09
C GLU A 89 29.69 -14.48 24.60
N ALA A 90 30.04 -13.48 23.78
CA ALA A 90 30.14 -13.60 22.32
C ALA A 90 28.89 -14.23 21.68
N MET A 91 27.69 -13.81 22.11
CA MET A 91 26.40 -14.40 21.73
C MET A 91 26.25 -14.74 20.23
N PHE A 92 26.60 -13.80 19.35
CA PHE A 92 26.50 -13.95 17.89
C PHE A 92 27.43 -15.03 17.31
N HIS A 93 28.35 -15.56 18.11
CA HIS A 93 29.30 -16.60 17.76
C HIS A 93 29.07 -17.89 18.55
N GLN A 94 27.89 -18.11 19.16
CA GLN A 94 27.66 -19.32 19.95
C GLN A 94 26.90 -20.41 19.19
N VAL A 95 25.90 -20.07 18.38
CA VAL A 95 25.09 -21.10 17.67
C VAL A 95 25.75 -21.46 16.37
N LYS A 96 25.72 -22.73 15.94
CA LYS A 96 26.31 -23.15 14.66
C LYS A 96 25.32 -23.02 13.50
N VAL A 97 25.84 -22.68 12.34
CA VAL A 97 25.15 -22.80 11.05
C VAL A 97 25.28 -24.24 10.58
N PRO A 98 24.22 -24.86 10.03
CA PRO A 98 24.33 -26.18 9.41
C PRO A 98 25.48 -26.24 8.39
N ASP A 99 26.22 -27.35 8.37
CA ASP A 99 27.39 -27.49 7.49
C ASP A 99 27.03 -27.28 6.02
N GLU A 100 25.83 -27.71 5.62
CA GLU A 100 25.29 -27.56 4.27
C GLU A 100 25.12 -26.10 3.82
N ASP A 101 24.95 -25.16 4.76
CA ASP A 101 24.71 -23.73 4.48
C ASP A 101 25.90 -22.85 4.91
N SER A 102 26.90 -23.41 5.59
CA SER A 102 28.09 -22.68 6.06
C SER A 102 28.88 -21.98 4.94
N ASP A 103 28.84 -22.51 3.72
CA ASP A 103 29.51 -21.95 2.54
C ASP A 103 28.80 -20.72 1.94
N LEU A 104 27.61 -20.38 2.43
CA LEU A 104 26.94 -19.10 2.14
C LEU A 104 27.52 -17.93 2.95
N LEU A 105 28.41 -18.22 3.91
CA LEU A 105 29.06 -17.24 4.77
C LEU A 105 30.59 -17.22 4.57
N ARG A 106 31.06 -17.48 3.34
CA ARG A 106 32.49 -17.41 3.02
C ARG A 106 32.99 -15.97 3.03
N PHE A 107 34.28 -15.79 3.29
CA PHE A 107 34.96 -14.51 3.16
C PHE A 107 36.44 -14.71 2.85
N LEU A 108 37.06 -13.71 2.26
CA LEU A 108 38.49 -13.71 1.93
C LEU A 108 39.29 -13.01 3.02
N TRP A 109 40.43 -13.60 3.41
CA TRP A 109 41.34 -12.99 4.38
C TRP A 109 42.80 -13.33 4.06
N TRP A 110 43.70 -12.37 4.31
CA TRP A 110 45.14 -12.58 4.20
C TRP A 110 45.68 -13.28 5.45
N LYS A 111 46.46 -14.35 5.25
CA LYS A 111 47.09 -15.07 6.36
C LYS A 111 47.98 -14.11 7.15
N SER A 112 47.81 -14.09 8.48
CA SER A 112 48.50 -13.16 9.39
C SER A 112 48.31 -11.67 9.07
N GLY A 113 47.33 -11.30 8.24
CA GLY A 113 47.12 -9.92 7.79
C GLY A 113 48.15 -9.41 6.79
N ASP A 114 48.97 -10.30 6.22
CA ASP A 114 50.01 -9.96 5.25
C ASP A 114 49.43 -9.86 3.84
N ILE A 115 49.25 -8.62 3.37
CA ILE A 115 48.68 -8.32 2.05
C ILE A 115 49.56 -8.78 0.88
N THR A 116 50.82 -9.18 1.15
CA THR A 116 51.73 -9.73 0.14
C THR A 116 51.54 -11.23 -0.09
N GLN A 117 50.83 -11.91 0.81
CA GLN A 117 50.48 -13.32 0.67
C GLN A 117 49.19 -13.50 -0.13
N GLU A 118 48.96 -14.74 -0.59
CA GLU A 118 47.73 -15.10 -1.28
C GLU A 118 46.51 -15.00 -0.33
N MET A 119 45.39 -14.51 -0.87
CA MET A 119 44.13 -14.48 -0.13
C MET A 119 43.62 -15.91 0.07
N VAL A 120 43.19 -16.20 1.30
CA VAL A 120 42.67 -17.51 1.67
C VAL A 120 41.17 -17.41 1.95
N GLU A 121 40.42 -18.44 1.54
CA GLU A 121 39.00 -18.56 1.81
C GLU A 121 38.73 -19.10 3.21
N TYR A 122 37.92 -18.36 3.97
CA TYR A 122 37.41 -18.75 5.27
C TYR A 122 35.89 -18.83 5.20
N LYS A 123 35.26 -19.58 6.11
CA LYS A 123 33.81 -19.59 6.31
C LYS A 123 33.44 -19.39 7.77
N MET A 124 32.40 -18.58 8.01
CA MET A 124 31.80 -18.43 9.32
C MET A 124 30.93 -19.65 9.63
N LEU A 125 31.07 -20.20 10.83
CA LEU A 125 30.34 -21.43 11.20
C LEU A 125 29.11 -21.16 12.07
N ARG A 126 28.73 -19.90 12.35
CA ARG A 126 27.90 -19.58 13.52
C ARG A 126 26.80 -18.51 13.31
N SER A 127 25.62 -18.71 13.92
CA SER A 127 24.38 -17.91 13.88
C SER A 127 23.70 -17.76 15.28
N PHE A 128 22.36 -17.62 15.37
CA PHE A 128 21.58 -17.29 16.59
C PHE A 128 20.54 -18.37 16.96
N GLY A 129 20.34 -18.66 18.25
CA GLY A 129 19.43 -19.75 18.70
C GLY A 129 19.17 -19.90 20.20
N LEU A 130 19.42 -18.87 21.03
CA LEU A 130 19.31 -18.97 22.50
C LEU A 130 17.91 -19.43 22.99
N ARG A 131 16.82 -18.91 22.41
CA ARG A 131 15.45 -19.32 22.80
C ARG A 131 15.17 -20.78 22.48
N LYS A 132 15.69 -21.28 21.36
CA LYS A 132 15.51 -22.68 20.94
C LYS A 132 16.17 -23.63 21.95
N CYS A 133 17.34 -23.28 22.46
CA CYS A 133 17.99 -24.01 23.55
C CYS A 133 17.09 -24.11 24.80
N ALA A 134 16.39 -23.04 25.17
CA ALA A 134 15.47 -23.08 26.31
C ALA A 134 14.20 -23.89 26.02
N GLU A 135 13.70 -23.86 24.79
CA GLU A 135 12.54 -24.67 24.38
C GLU A 135 12.85 -26.16 24.36
N ASP A 136 13.99 -26.56 23.80
CA ASP A 136 14.39 -27.96 23.66
C ASP A 136 14.70 -28.63 25.02
N ASN A 137 15.03 -27.81 26.03
CA ASN A 137 15.31 -28.28 27.39
C ASN A 137 14.21 -27.88 28.40
N ARG A 138 13.02 -27.47 27.94
CA ARG A 138 11.94 -26.95 28.80
C ARG A 138 11.55 -27.90 29.93
N ASP A 139 11.53 -29.19 29.65
CA ASP A 139 11.09 -30.21 30.61
C ASP A 139 12.17 -30.62 31.62
N GLN A 140 13.43 -30.21 31.39
CA GLN A 140 14.59 -30.57 32.22
C GLN A 140 14.94 -29.50 33.26
N PHE A 141 14.49 -28.25 33.05
CA PHE A 141 14.81 -27.11 33.91
C PHE A 141 13.57 -26.51 34.55
N ASN A 142 13.77 -25.75 35.62
CA ASN A 142 12.66 -25.07 36.27
C ASN A 142 12.01 -24.03 35.34
N LYS A 143 10.68 -23.92 35.43
CA LYS A 143 9.90 -22.99 34.61
C LYS A 143 10.42 -21.54 34.66
N GLN A 144 10.88 -21.10 35.83
CA GLN A 144 11.38 -19.72 36.01
C GLN A 144 12.64 -19.42 35.18
N ALA A 145 13.58 -20.36 35.05
CA ALA A 145 14.77 -20.13 34.22
C ALA A 145 14.42 -20.17 32.73
N VAL A 146 13.58 -21.12 32.31
CA VAL A 146 13.09 -21.21 30.92
C VAL A 146 12.36 -19.92 30.53
N ASP A 147 11.42 -19.46 31.36
CA ASP A 147 10.66 -18.23 31.11
C ASP A 147 11.57 -16.99 31.08
N THR A 148 12.63 -16.98 31.88
CA THR A 148 13.63 -15.90 31.87
C THR A 148 14.42 -15.88 30.56
N VAL A 149 14.86 -17.04 30.03
CA VAL A 149 15.53 -17.09 28.72
C VAL A 149 14.59 -16.63 27.60
N LEU A 150 13.32 -17.02 27.66
CA LEU A 150 12.33 -16.66 26.65
C LEU A 150 11.97 -15.17 26.66
N HIS A 151 11.82 -14.54 27.83
CA HIS A 151 11.21 -13.21 27.92
C HIS A 151 12.12 -12.10 28.47
N ASN A 152 13.24 -12.43 29.11
CA ASN A 152 14.08 -11.47 29.84
C ASN A 152 15.45 -11.23 29.20
N PHE A 153 15.75 -11.85 28.05
CA PHE A 153 16.88 -11.49 27.21
C PHE A 153 16.47 -10.47 26.15
N TYR A 154 17.21 -9.37 26.08
CA TYR A 154 17.23 -8.46 24.94
C TYR A 154 18.51 -8.70 24.16
N VAL A 155 18.43 -9.57 23.15
CA VAL A 155 19.62 -10.09 22.47
C VAL A 155 20.53 -10.79 23.48
N ASP A 156 21.71 -10.26 23.77
CA ASP A 156 22.75 -10.82 24.66
C ASP A 156 22.59 -10.44 26.13
N ASP A 157 21.90 -9.33 26.41
CA ASP A 157 21.68 -8.83 27.76
C ASP A 157 20.48 -9.51 28.43
N CYS A 158 20.72 -10.20 29.56
CA CYS A 158 19.69 -10.75 30.44
C CYS A 158 19.41 -9.78 31.59
N LEU A 159 18.16 -9.33 31.74
CA LEU A 159 17.74 -8.51 32.89
C LEU A 159 16.52 -9.14 33.55
N LYS A 160 16.66 -9.49 34.84
CA LYS A 160 15.59 -10.12 35.62
C LYS A 160 15.54 -9.56 37.05
N SER A 161 14.36 -9.58 37.65
CA SER A 161 14.21 -9.35 39.09
C SER A 161 13.39 -10.47 39.75
N VAL A 162 13.66 -10.74 41.01
CA VAL A 162 12.99 -11.73 41.86
C VAL A 162 12.79 -11.21 43.28
N SER A 163 11.88 -11.84 44.03
CA SER A 163 11.41 -11.31 45.31
C SER A 163 12.39 -11.43 46.48
N THR A 164 13.32 -12.39 46.44
CA THR A 164 14.27 -12.65 47.54
C THR A 164 15.64 -13.02 47.04
N GLU A 165 16.63 -12.90 47.92
CA GLU A 165 18.04 -13.22 47.64
C GLU A 165 18.23 -14.70 47.30
N GLU A 166 17.55 -15.61 48.01
CA GLU A 166 17.67 -17.06 47.79
C GLU A 166 17.16 -17.45 46.41
N LYS A 167 16.04 -16.85 45.99
CA LYS A 167 15.50 -17.05 44.63
C LYS A 167 16.45 -16.50 43.57
N ALA A 168 17.18 -15.42 43.88
CA ALA A 168 18.14 -14.83 42.94
C ALA A 168 19.35 -15.76 42.75
N VAL A 169 19.92 -16.26 43.84
CA VAL A 169 21.04 -17.23 43.79
C VAL A 169 20.60 -18.53 43.09
N GLN A 170 19.41 -19.04 43.40
CA GLN A 170 18.86 -20.22 42.73
C GLN A 170 18.66 -19.97 41.22
N LEU A 171 18.15 -18.79 40.84
CA LEU A 171 17.97 -18.42 39.45
C LEU A 171 19.31 -18.30 38.71
N TYR A 172 20.34 -17.72 39.34
CA TYR A 172 21.70 -17.67 38.80
C TYR A 172 22.20 -19.08 38.41
N HIS A 173 22.13 -20.05 39.34
CA HIS A 173 22.57 -21.42 39.06
C HIS A 173 21.77 -22.08 37.94
N ASN A 174 20.43 -21.94 37.95
CA ASN A 174 19.57 -22.52 36.93
C ASN A 174 19.79 -21.89 35.54
N LEU A 175 19.96 -20.57 35.48
CA LEU A 175 20.26 -19.85 34.23
C LEU A 175 21.61 -20.25 33.66
N ARG A 176 22.62 -20.36 34.51
CA ARG A 176 23.95 -20.85 34.12
C ARG A 176 23.85 -22.26 33.54
N ALA A 177 23.15 -23.17 34.21
CA ALA A 177 23.00 -24.55 33.78
C ALA A 177 22.23 -24.68 32.44
N ILE A 178 21.06 -24.04 32.29
CA ILE A 178 20.28 -24.13 31.06
C ILE A 178 21.03 -23.50 29.87
N CYS A 179 21.64 -22.34 30.04
CA CYS A 179 22.41 -21.69 28.97
C CYS A 179 23.63 -22.53 28.59
N GLN A 180 24.28 -23.18 29.56
CA GLN A 180 25.42 -24.04 29.31
C GLN A 180 25.07 -25.30 28.48
N THR A 181 23.84 -25.81 28.56
CA THR A 181 23.40 -26.92 27.67
C THR A 181 23.46 -26.55 26.19
N GLY A 182 23.24 -25.28 25.86
CA GLY A 182 23.37 -24.73 24.50
C GLY A 182 24.75 -24.16 24.19
N GLY A 183 25.72 -24.29 25.10
CA GLY A 183 27.05 -23.69 24.97
C GLY A 183 27.09 -22.18 25.21
N PHE A 184 26.03 -21.58 25.74
CA PHE A 184 25.98 -20.16 26.07
C PHE A 184 26.55 -19.92 27.47
N LYS A 185 27.70 -19.25 27.55
CA LYS A 185 28.30 -18.86 28.82
C LYS A 185 27.81 -17.47 29.23
N LEU A 186 27.19 -17.39 30.40
CA LEU A 186 26.77 -16.12 31.00
C LEU A 186 27.94 -15.51 31.79
N THR A 187 28.15 -14.21 31.63
CA THR A 187 29.25 -13.45 32.23
C THR A 187 28.76 -12.06 32.62
N LYS A 188 29.64 -11.24 33.22
CA LYS A 188 29.35 -9.86 33.65
C LYS A 188 28.13 -9.78 34.58
N TRP A 189 28.03 -10.74 35.48
CA TRP A 189 26.93 -10.77 36.44
C TRP A 189 26.98 -9.57 37.37
N ILE A 190 25.81 -9.01 37.63
CA ILE A 190 25.64 -7.90 38.55
C ILE A 190 24.27 -7.93 39.21
N SER A 191 24.19 -7.43 40.45
CA SER A 191 23.01 -7.43 41.29
C SER A 191 23.02 -6.22 42.23
N ASN A 192 21.85 -5.70 42.58
CA ASN A 192 21.70 -4.67 43.63
C ASN A 192 21.85 -5.22 45.04
N ASN A 193 21.85 -6.55 45.20
CA ASN A 193 22.01 -7.21 46.46
C ASN A 193 23.42 -7.81 46.60
N ARG A 194 24.12 -7.42 47.68
CA ARG A 194 25.51 -7.82 47.96
C ARG A 194 25.64 -9.30 48.28
N MET A 195 24.68 -9.90 48.98
CA MET A 195 24.70 -11.34 49.28
C MET A 195 24.64 -12.17 47.99
N VAL A 196 23.84 -11.72 47.02
CA VAL A 196 23.75 -12.37 45.71
C VAL A 196 25.05 -12.21 44.92
N LEU A 197 25.70 -11.02 44.97
CA LEU A 197 27.02 -10.82 44.35
C LEU A 197 28.09 -11.74 44.96
N SER A 198 28.10 -11.88 46.29
CA SER A 198 29.03 -12.75 47.01
C SER A 198 28.88 -14.23 46.63
N ALA A 199 27.66 -14.67 46.30
CA ALA A 199 27.40 -16.04 45.84
C ALA A 199 27.87 -16.32 44.40
N ILE A 200 28.19 -15.28 43.62
CA ILE A 200 28.64 -15.41 42.22
C ILE A 200 30.18 -15.40 42.19
N PRO A 201 30.85 -16.31 41.46
CA PRO A 201 32.31 -16.34 41.34
C PRO A 201 32.87 -15.04 40.75
N GLU A 202 34.00 -14.56 41.28
CA GLU A 202 34.63 -13.31 40.88
C GLU A 202 34.95 -13.24 39.38
N GLU A 203 35.30 -14.36 38.74
CA GLU A 203 35.62 -14.37 37.31
C GLU A 203 34.40 -14.07 36.43
N GLU A 204 33.19 -14.42 36.93
CA GLU A 204 31.92 -14.26 36.22
C GLU A 204 31.24 -12.90 36.49
N ARG A 205 31.68 -12.13 37.50
CA ARG A 205 31.16 -10.80 37.84
C ARG A 205 31.50 -9.73 36.79
N ALA A 206 30.74 -8.63 36.74
CA ALA A 206 31.06 -7.47 35.91
C ALA A 206 32.36 -6.80 36.38
N ALA A 207 33.15 -6.25 35.45
CA ALA A 207 34.50 -5.74 35.75
C ALA A 207 34.48 -4.64 36.81
N GLU A 208 33.43 -3.83 36.80
CA GLU A 208 33.16 -2.72 37.69
C GLU A 208 32.91 -3.17 39.14
N VAL A 209 32.61 -4.45 39.39
CA VAL A 209 32.37 -5.01 40.73
C VAL A 209 33.36 -6.14 41.10
N LYS A 210 34.39 -6.39 40.29
CA LYS A 210 35.41 -7.42 40.58
C LYS A 210 36.36 -7.00 41.71
N ASP A 211 36.79 -5.74 41.69
CA ASP A 211 37.81 -5.21 42.60
C ASP A 211 37.21 -4.39 43.77
N ILE A 212 35.91 -4.52 44.02
CA ILE A 212 35.17 -3.79 45.06
C ILE A 212 35.09 -4.64 46.33
N ASP A 213 35.43 -4.08 47.48
CA ASP A 213 35.15 -4.69 48.78
C ASP A 213 33.64 -4.63 49.04
N LEU A 214 32.96 -5.78 48.93
CA LEU A 214 31.51 -5.86 49.09
C LEU A 214 31.02 -5.51 50.50
N ASP A 215 31.88 -5.37 51.51
CA ASP A 215 31.47 -4.94 52.85
C ASP A 215 31.69 -3.43 53.08
N ARG A 216 32.56 -2.79 52.30
CA ARG A 216 33.04 -1.42 52.58
C ARG A 216 32.81 -0.41 51.47
N ASP A 217 32.85 -0.85 50.22
CA ASP A 217 32.80 0.03 49.05
C ASP A 217 31.38 0.15 48.49
N SER A 218 31.04 1.30 47.90
CA SER A 218 29.72 1.54 47.29
C SER A 218 29.57 0.83 45.94
N LEU A 219 28.37 0.29 45.66
CA LEU A 219 28.12 -0.35 44.36
C LEU A 219 28.07 0.70 43.23
N PRO A 220 28.58 0.37 42.03
CA PRO A 220 28.79 1.34 40.97
C PRO A 220 27.50 1.75 40.26
N MET A 221 27.64 2.65 39.29
CA MET A 221 26.62 2.96 38.29
C MET A 221 26.82 2.05 37.09
N GLU A 222 25.75 1.40 36.63
CA GLU A 222 25.76 0.56 35.43
C GLU A 222 24.74 0.96 34.37
N ARG A 223 24.80 0.30 33.21
CA ARG A 223 23.79 0.47 32.16
C ARG A 223 22.88 -0.75 32.03
N ALA A 224 21.62 -0.57 32.40
CA ALA A 224 20.54 -1.52 32.13
C ALA A 224 19.91 -1.21 30.77
N LEU A 225 20.34 -1.91 29.71
CA LEU A 225 19.85 -1.73 28.33
C LEU A 225 19.89 -0.27 27.84
N GLY A 226 20.98 0.43 28.22
CA GLY A 226 21.24 1.83 27.89
C GLY A 226 20.75 2.87 28.91
N VAL A 227 19.86 2.49 29.83
CA VAL A 227 19.44 3.36 30.95
C VAL A 227 20.49 3.29 32.06
N HIS A 228 20.86 4.42 32.68
CA HIS A 228 21.79 4.39 33.80
C HIS A 228 21.06 3.92 35.06
N TRP A 229 21.60 2.88 35.69
CA TRP A 229 21.08 2.24 36.89
C TRP A 229 22.11 2.34 38.00
N CYS A 230 21.79 3.10 39.04
CA CYS A 230 22.59 3.19 40.25
C CYS A 230 22.28 1.97 41.10
N ILE A 231 23.22 1.03 41.16
CA ILE A 231 23.00 -0.28 41.77
C ILE A 231 22.83 -0.14 43.29
N GLN A 232 23.63 0.74 43.91
CA GLN A 232 23.61 0.98 45.35
C GLN A 232 22.25 1.48 45.86
N SER A 233 21.60 2.37 45.11
CA SER A 233 20.31 2.97 45.47
C SER A 233 19.12 2.29 44.77
N ASP A 234 19.41 1.31 43.91
CA ASP A 234 18.46 0.64 43.04
C ASP A 234 17.52 1.58 42.26
N SER A 235 18.11 2.59 41.63
CA SER A 235 17.36 3.65 40.93
C SER A 235 17.88 3.90 39.52
N PHE A 236 16.97 4.25 38.61
CA PHE A 236 17.32 4.80 37.32
C PHE A 236 17.66 6.28 37.45
N GLN A 237 18.79 6.65 36.85
CA GLN A 237 19.31 8.01 36.82
C GLN A 237 19.62 8.42 35.39
N PHE A 238 19.88 9.70 35.17
CA PHE A 238 20.15 10.25 33.86
C PHE A 238 21.52 10.91 33.85
N ARG A 239 22.26 10.71 32.75
CA ARG A 239 23.53 11.37 32.51
C ARG A 239 23.43 12.22 31.26
N ILE A 240 23.71 13.50 31.39
CA ILE A 240 23.52 14.52 30.37
C ILE A 240 24.88 15.00 29.89
N MET A 241 25.23 14.63 28.65
CA MET A 241 26.43 15.15 28.00
C MET A 241 26.05 16.33 27.11
N LEU A 242 26.23 17.55 27.62
CA LEU A 242 26.10 18.73 26.78
C LEU A 242 27.27 18.84 25.79
N SER A 243 26.97 19.33 24.59
CA SER A 243 27.98 19.67 23.59
C SER A 243 27.81 21.12 23.16
N ASP A 244 28.91 21.83 23.01
CA ASP A 244 28.92 23.25 22.58
C ASP A 244 28.94 23.42 21.06
N LYS A 245 28.27 22.50 20.38
CA LYS A 245 28.08 22.57 18.95
C LYS A 245 27.11 23.70 18.59
N THR A 246 27.33 24.27 17.41
CA THR A 246 26.44 25.30 16.84
C THR A 246 24.99 24.80 16.79
N PRO A 247 23.99 25.65 17.11
CA PRO A 247 22.60 25.25 17.14
C PRO A 247 22.08 25.12 15.71
N THR A 248 22.28 23.94 15.11
CA THR A 248 21.68 23.52 13.85
C THR A 248 20.63 22.45 14.13
N ARG A 249 19.68 22.23 13.20
CA ARG A 249 18.67 21.18 13.36
C ARG A 249 19.30 19.81 13.64
N ARG A 250 20.42 19.48 13.00
CA ARG A 250 21.17 18.23 13.24
C ARG A 250 21.70 18.13 14.66
N ASN A 251 22.34 19.18 15.17
CA ASN A 251 22.94 19.17 16.51
C ASN A 251 21.88 19.16 17.61
N ILE A 252 20.76 19.87 17.41
CA ILE A 252 19.60 19.83 18.30
C ILE A 252 19.03 18.42 18.38
N LEU A 253 18.76 17.79 17.24
CA LEU A 253 18.27 16.41 17.20
C LEU A 253 19.25 15.45 17.87
N SER A 254 20.56 15.61 17.61
CA SER A 254 21.60 14.79 18.22
C SER A 254 21.60 14.91 19.75
N LEU A 255 21.43 16.11 20.31
CA LEU A 255 21.40 16.30 21.76
C LEU A 255 20.10 15.75 22.36
N VAL A 256 18.94 16.02 21.74
CA VAL A 256 17.65 15.49 22.19
C VAL A 256 17.64 13.96 22.19
N SER A 257 18.19 13.33 21.13
CA SER A 257 18.30 11.87 21.04
C SER A 257 19.36 11.27 21.98
N SER A 258 20.31 12.08 22.47
CA SER A 258 21.30 11.62 23.47
C SER A 258 20.69 11.41 24.85
N VAL A 259 19.54 12.05 25.13
CA VAL A 259 18.73 11.79 26.33
C VAL A 259 18.00 10.47 26.13
N TYR A 260 18.67 9.38 26.49
CA TYR A 260 18.14 8.03 26.34
C TYR A 260 17.10 7.73 27.42
N ASP A 261 15.82 7.71 27.03
CA ASP A 261 14.67 7.54 27.94
C ASP A 261 13.62 6.60 27.32
N PRO A 262 13.84 5.27 27.37
CA PRO A 262 12.93 4.30 26.77
C PRO A 262 11.59 4.17 27.50
N LEU A 263 11.55 4.52 28.80
CA LEU A 263 10.35 4.50 29.63
C LEU A 263 9.57 5.83 29.59
N GLY A 264 10.12 6.84 28.92
CA GLY A 264 9.51 8.16 28.80
C GLY A 264 9.35 8.89 30.13
N ILE A 265 10.22 8.64 31.09
CA ILE A 265 10.28 9.32 32.39
C ILE A 265 10.44 10.84 32.18
N LEU A 266 11.32 11.26 31.27
CA LEU A 266 11.64 12.64 30.94
C LEU A 266 10.80 13.18 29.77
N SER A 267 9.72 12.48 29.37
CA SER A 267 8.87 12.87 28.24
C SER A 267 8.37 14.31 28.32
N PRO A 268 7.89 14.83 29.48
CA PRO A 268 7.47 16.23 29.59
C PRO A 268 8.57 17.23 29.26
N VAL A 269 9.80 16.96 29.69
CA VAL A 269 10.94 17.87 29.46
C VAL A 269 11.42 17.78 28.02
N THR A 270 11.52 16.57 27.45
CA THR A 270 11.96 16.39 26.06
C THR A 270 10.95 16.87 25.03
N LEU A 271 9.68 17.02 25.40
CA LEU A 271 8.64 17.57 24.51
C LEU A 271 8.96 19.00 24.08
N GLN A 272 9.48 19.84 24.97
CA GLN A 272 9.84 21.22 24.66
C GLN A 272 10.86 21.31 23.53
N ALA A 273 11.93 20.52 23.59
CA ALA A 273 12.90 20.47 22.49
C ALA A 273 12.33 19.85 21.20
N LYS A 274 11.42 18.88 21.31
CA LYS A 274 10.71 18.33 20.14
C LYS A 274 9.81 19.38 19.47
N LYS A 275 9.22 20.31 20.22
CA LYS A 275 8.46 21.47 19.67
C LYS A 275 9.37 22.37 18.84
N ILE A 276 10.55 22.71 19.36
CA ILE A 276 11.55 23.50 18.63
C ILE A 276 11.94 22.79 17.31
N LEU A 277 12.25 21.49 17.37
CA LEU A 277 12.55 20.68 16.18
C LEU A 277 11.39 20.68 15.16
N GLN A 278 10.16 20.58 15.63
CA GLN A 278 8.98 20.64 14.77
C GLN A 278 8.84 22.03 14.11
N GLU A 279 9.06 23.10 14.85
CA GLU A 279 8.97 24.47 14.32
C GLU A 279 10.04 24.72 13.26
N LEU A 280 11.27 24.25 13.48
CA LEU A 280 12.32 24.28 12.46
C LEU A 280 11.93 23.52 11.18
N CYS A 281 11.18 22.42 11.32
CA CYS A 281 10.63 21.69 10.18
C CYS A 281 9.49 22.45 9.49
N ARG A 282 8.62 23.11 10.26
CA ARG A 282 7.53 23.97 9.75
C ARG A 282 8.07 25.14 8.94
N ARG A 283 9.14 25.79 9.43
CA ARG A 283 9.88 26.86 8.74
C ARG A 283 10.81 26.37 7.63
N LYS A 284 10.91 25.04 7.41
CA LYS A 284 11.75 24.39 6.39
C LYS A 284 13.25 24.76 6.48
N ILE A 285 13.77 24.95 7.69
CA ILE A 285 15.20 25.21 7.91
C ILE A 285 16.03 23.96 7.53
N GLY A 286 17.19 24.17 6.90
CA GLY A 286 18.12 23.10 6.51
C GLY A 286 18.74 22.37 7.70
N TRP A 287 19.33 21.18 7.48
CA TRP A 287 19.90 20.35 8.55
C TRP A 287 21.09 21.00 9.27
N ASP A 288 21.93 21.69 8.50
CA ASP A 288 23.22 22.22 8.93
C ASP A 288 23.23 23.77 8.93
N VAL A 289 22.04 24.37 8.83
CA VAL A 289 21.83 25.83 8.90
C VAL A 289 21.62 26.24 10.35
N ILE A 290 22.22 27.36 10.74
CA ILE A 290 22.03 27.98 12.06
C ILE A 290 20.56 28.38 12.22
N ILE A 291 19.98 28.08 13.38
CA ILE A 291 18.56 28.37 13.65
C ILE A 291 18.31 29.87 13.86
N PRO A 292 17.09 30.36 13.58
CA PRO A 292 16.68 31.73 13.89
C PRO A 292 16.83 32.10 15.37
N ASP A 293 17.12 33.37 15.66
CA ASP A 293 17.43 33.87 17.01
C ASP A 293 16.30 33.66 18.02
N ASP A 294 15.04 33.76 17.60
CA ASP A 294 13.87 33.51 18.45
C ASP A 294 13.85 32.07 18.98
N LEU A 295 14.10 31.10 18.11
CA LEU A 295 14.19 29.68 18.48
C LEU A 295 15.52 29.34 19.17
N ALA A 296 16.59 30.09 18.86
CA ALA A 296 17.88 29.93 19.52
C ALA A 296 17.77 30.24 21.01
N HIS A 297 17.06 31.30 21.38
CA HIS A 297 16.82 31.64 22.78
C HIS A 297 16.12 30.51 23.53
N GLU A 298 14.98 30.02 23.03
CA GLU A 298 14.24 28.90 23.64
C GLU A 298 15.11 27.64 23.75
N TRP A 299 15.90 27.36 22.72
CA TRP A 299 16.82 26.23 22.70
C TRP A 299 17.89 26.33 23.79
N PHE A 300 18.53 27.50 23.95
CA PHE A 300 19.56 27.68 24.97
C PHE A 300 19.00 27.61 26.39
N VAL A 301 17.81 28.16 26.62
CA VAL A 301 17.10 28.01 27.90
C VAL A 301 16.90 26.53 28.22
N TRP A 302 16.36 25.75 27.29
CA TRP A 302 16.15 24.32 27.49
C TRP A 302 17.47 23.55 27.67
N LYS A 303 18.49 23.83 26.82
CA LYS A 303 19.81 23.17 26.87
C LYS A 303 20.49 23.38 28.24
N ASN A 304 20.50 24.60 28.75
CA ASN A 304 21.20 24.95 29.99
C ASN A 304 20.53 24.35 31.23
N GLN A 305 19.23 24.07 31.17
CA GLN A 305 18.49 23.41 32.25
C GLN A 305 18.67 21.89 32.26
N LEU A 306 19.19 21.30 31.18
CA LEU A 306 19.21 19.84 31.02
C LEU A 306 20.08 19.13 32.06
N HIS A 307 21.19 19.75 32.51
CA HIS A 307 22.04 19.20 33.57
C HIS A 307 21.29 18.95 34.89
N GLN A 308 20.23 19.71 35.17
CA GLN A 308 19.44 19.52 36.38
C GLN A 308 18.73 18.16 36.41
N LEU A 309 18.51 17.53 35.24
CA LEU A 309 17.90 16.21 35.15
C LEU A 309 18.77 15.09 35.72
N GLU A 310 20.08 15.32 35.92
CA GLU A 310 20.97 14.36 36.58
C GLU A 310 20.62 14.18 38.06
N ASN A 311 19.92 15.13 38.67
CA ASN A 311 19.43 15.05 40.05
C ASN A 311 18.17 14.18 40.19
N ILE A 312 17.61 13.69 39.08
CA ILE A 312 16.38 12.90 39.07
C ILE A 312 16.74 11.43 39.26
N SER A 313 16.11 10.84 40.27
CA SER A 313 16.24 9.42 40.60
C SER A 313 14.84 8.79 40.64
N VAL A 314 14.67 7.69 39.92
CA VAL A 314 13.40 6.94 39.88
C VAL A 314 13.67 5.51 40.32
N PRO A 315 12.98 4.98 41.33
CA PRO A 315 13.15 3.60 41.76
C PRO A 315 13.00 2.62 40.59
N ARG A 316 13.94 1.67 40.46
CA ARG A 316 13.82 0.59 39.49
C ARG A 316 12.60 -0.25 39.87
N CYS A 317 12.57 -0.78 41.09
CA CYS A 317 11.47 -1.61 41.58
C CYS A 317 10.15 -0.83 41.62
N PHE A 318 9.04 -1.46 41.22
CA PHE A 318 7.69 -0.91 41.36
C PHE A 318 7.21 -0.87 42.81
N LYS A 319 7.84 -1.64 43.69
CA LYS A 319 7.52 -1.74 45.11
C LYS A 319 8.61 -1.05 45.93
N PRO A 320 8.27 -0.36 47.03
CA PRO A 320 9.27 0.08 47.98
C PRO A 320 9.94 -1.12 48.67
N VAL A 321 11.14 -0.89 49.21
CA VAL A 321 11.90 -1.88 49.97
C VAL A 321 11.04 -2.41 51.13
N GLY A 322 10.95 -3.74 51.27
CA GLY A 322 10.17 -4.37 52.34
C GLY A 322 8.64 -4.32 52.18
N PHE A 323 8.11 -3.93 51.00
CA PHE A 323 6.67 -3.91 50.73
C PHE A 323 6.01 -5.30 50.81
N GLY A 324 6.79 -6.36 50.60
CA GLY A 324 6.31 -7.74 50.58
C GLY A 324 5.53 -8.11 49.32
N GLU A 325 4.71 -9.14 49.42
CA GLU A 325 3.93 -9.66 48.30
C GLU A 325 2.71 -8.77 48.02
N SER A 326 2.49 -8.46 46.74
CA SER A 326 1.33 -7.67 46.31
C SER A 326 0.14 -8.58 46.01
N VAL A 327 -0.96 -8.36 46.73
CA VAL A 327 -2.21 -9.10 46.58
C VAL A 327 -3.18 -8.43 45.59
N TYR A 328 -2.94 -7.17 45.24
CA TYR A 328 -3.74 -6.40 44.29
C TYR A 328 -2.82 -5.55 43.42
N ASN A 329 -2.99 -5.62 42.11
CA ASN A 329 -2.23 -4.82 41.14
C ASN A 329 -3.20 -4.26 40.10
N GLN A 330 -3.24 -2.95 39.91
CA GLN A 330 -4.08 -2.31 38.89
C GLN A 330 -3.28 -1.26 38.11
N LEU A 331 -3.42 -1.27 36.79
CA LEU A 331 -2.85 -0.24 35.93
C LEU A 331 -3.82 0.93 35.79
N HIS A 332 -3.29 2.15 35.88
CA HIS A 332 -4.01 3.39 35.67
C HIS A 332 -3.36 4.19 34.55
N HIS A 333 -4.15 4.53 33.53
CA HIS A 333 -3.68 5.25 32.35
C HIS A 333 -4.34 6.62 32.26
N PHE A 334 -3.55 7.67 32.21
CA PHE A 334 -4.01 9.04 32.01
C PHE A 334 -3.70 9.46 30.60
N ALA A 335 -4.65 10.11 29.94
CA ALA A 335 -4.52 10.64 28.60
C ALA A 335 -4.87 12.13 28.59
N ASP A 336 -4.10 12.90 27.82
CA ASP A 336 -4.37 14.32 27.62
C ASP A 336 -3.87 14.80 26.26
N ALA A 337 -4.48 15.87 25.74
CA ALA A 337 -3.99 16.58 24.58
C ALA A 337 -4.21 18.08 24.66
N SER A 338 -3.25 18.82 24.11
CA SER A 338 -3.26 20.27 23.96
C SER A 338 -2.96 20.66 22.50
N GLU A 339 -2.92 21.95 22.22
CA GLU A 339 -2.46 22.47 20.92
C GLU A 339 -0.97 22.18 20.65
N GLU A 340 -0.20 21.92 21.69
CA GLU A 340 1.25 21.71 21.59
C GLU A 340 1.62 20.24 21.35
N GLY A 341 0.80 19.33 21.90
CA GLY A 341 1.12 17.92 21.93
C GLY A 341 0.00 17.08 22.55
N TYR A 342 0.20 15.78 22.52
CA TYR A 342 -0.67 14.81 23.18
C TYR A 342 0.17 13.71 23.80
N GLY A 343 -0.29 13.18 24.92
CA GLY A 343 0.51 12.26 25.70
C GLY A 343 -0.30 11.39 26.64
N THR A 344 0.38 10.38 27.17
CA THR A 344 -0.19 9.41 28.10
C THR A 344 0.83 9.01 29.13
N VAL A 345 0.37 8.77 30.36
CA VAL A 345 1.19 8.22 31.44
C VAL A 345 0.47 7.08 32.14
N SER A 346 1.22 6.02 32.45
CA SER A 346 0.73 4.83 33.13
C SER A 346 1.36 4.69 34.50
N TYR A 347 0.54 4.36 35.49
CA TYR A 347 0.96 4.02 36.84
C TYR A 347 0.49 2.61 37.21
N LEU A 348 1.24 1.95 38.08
CA LEU A 348 0.87 0.69 38.70
C LEU A 348 0.56 0.95 40.17
N VAL A 349 -0.69 0.67 40.57
CA VAL A 349 -1.13 0.73 41.96
C VAL A 349 -1.09 -0.69 42.52
N GLN A 350 -0.31 -0.86 43.59
CA GLN A 350 -0.11 -2.13 44.27
C GLN A 350 -0.62 -2.04 45.71
N LYS A 351 -1.25 -3.11 46.19
CA LYS A 351 -1.61 -3.29 47.59
C LYS A 351 -0.97 -4.56 48.13
N ASN A 352 -0.38 -4.51 49.32
CA ASN A 352 0.14 -5.70 50.00
C ASN A 352 -0.88 -6.31 50.97
N SER A 353 -0.53 -7.45 51.57
CA SER A 353 -1.36 -8.15 52.56
C SER A 353 -1.62 -7.33 53.84
N SER A 354 -0.75 -6.37 54.16
CA SER A 354 -0.91 -5.42 55.26
C SER A 354 -1.75 -4.19 54.90
N ASN A 355 -2.45 -4.21 53.77
CA ASN A 355 -3.26 -3.11 53.23
C ASN A 355 -2.50 -1.82 52.87
N GLN A 356 -1.16 -1.82 52.84
CA GLN A 356 -0.39 -0.68 52.36
C GLN A 356 -0.54 -0.57 50.85
N VAL A 357 -0.84 0.64 50.37
CA VAL A 357 -1.01 0.96 48.95
C VAL A 357 0.19 1.76 48.47
N HIS A 358 0.70 1.44 47.29
CA HIS A 358 1.78 2.17 46.64
C HIS A 358 1.47 2.39 45.16
N CYS A 359 1.72 3.60 44.67
CA CYS A 359 1.59 3.97 43.28
C CYS A 359 2.98 4.22 42.69
N SER A 360 3.31 3.55 41.58
CA SER A 360 4.60 3.70 40.90
C SER A 360 4.44 4.05 39.42
N PHE A 361 5.29 4.94 38.91
CA PHE A 361 5.36 5.26 37.49
C PHE A 361 5.81 4.04 36.68
N VAL A 362 5.09 3.73 35.60
CA VAL A 362 5.41 2.59 34.72
C VAL A 362 6.03 3.07 33.42
N LEU A 363 5.32 3.94 32.69
CA LEU A 363 5.67 4.36 31.33
C LEU A 363 4.98 5.68 31.00
N GLY A 364 5.69 6.56 30.32
CA GLY A 364 5.18 7.84 29.82
C GLY A 364 5.44 7.96 28.32
N LYS A 365 4.55 8.65 27.60
CA LYS A 365 4.75 8.97 26.18
C LYS A 365 4.20 10.35 25.88
N ALA A 366 5.04 11.20 25.30
CA ALA A 366 4.67 12.53 24.81
C ALA A 366 4.95 12.64 23.31
N ARG A 367 4.02 13.24 22.56
CA ARG A 367 4.17 13.52 21.13
C ARG A 367 3.75 14.96 20.83
N VAL A 368 4.53 15.64 20.00
CA VAL A 368 4.16 16.96 19.48
C VAL A 368 2.92 16.88 18.60
N ALA A 369 2.11 17.93 18.61
CA ALA A 369 0.89 18.02 17.81
C ALA A 369 1.23 17.85 16.31
N PRO A 370 0.42 17.14 15.52
CA PRO A 370 0.75 16.94 14.10
C PRO A 370 0.86 18.26 13.33
N LEU A 371 1.81 18.36 12.38
CA LEU A 371 1.94 19.54 11.50
C LEU A 371 0.66 19.82 10.69
N LYS A 372 -0.12 18.78 10.40
CA LYS A 372 -1.44 18.94 9.78
C LYS A 372 -2.45 19.31 10.86
N PRO A 373 -3.18 20.42 10.73
CA PRO A 373 -4.15 20.86 11.74
C PRO A 373 -5.15 19.77 12.09
N MET A 374 -5.31 19.51 13.38
CA MET A 374 -6.30 18.62 13.96
C MET A 374 -7.05 19.37 15.06
N THR A 375 -8.35 19.08 15.21
CA THR A 375 -9.14 19.63 16.30
C THR A 375 -8.69 19.03 17.63
N VAL A 376 -8.82 19.79 18.73
CA VAL A 376 -8.47 19.33 20.08
C VAL A 376 -9.18 18.01 20.44
N PRO A 377 -10.50 17.83 20.22
CA PRO A 377 -11.17 16.55 20.48
C PRO A 377 -10.57 15.35 19.74
N ARG A 378 -10.06 15.56 18.51
CA ARG A 378 -9.38 14.50 17.75
C ARG A 378 -7.99 14.19 18.31
N MET A 379 -7.31 15.18 18.88
CA MET A 379 -6.03 14.97 19.56
C MET A 379 -6.24 14.26 20.90
N GLU A 380 -7.21 14.69 21.70
CA GLU A 380 -7.61 14.04 22.96
C GLU A 380 -7.99 12.58 22.70
N LEU A 381 -8.82 12.30 21.68
CA LEU A 381 -9.14 10.92 21.29
C LEU A 381 -7.90 10.12 20.84
N THR A 382 -6.90 10.79 20.25
CA THR A 382 -5.64 10.15 19.87
C THR A 382 -4.79 9.83 21.10
N ALA A 383 -4.79 10.69 22.13
CA ALA A 383 -4.18 10.41 23.42
C ALA A 383 -4.85 9.19 24.08
N ALA A 384 -6.18 9.17 24.16
CA ALA A 384 -6.94 8.03 24.67
C ALA A 384 -6.64 6.73 23.90
N THR A 385 -6.54 6.79 22.57
CA THR A 385 -6.14 5.63 21.75
C THR A 385 -4.72 5.16 22.08
N MET A 386 -3.80 6.09 22.38
CA MET A 386 -2.45 5.74 22.80
C MET A 386 -2.45 5.05 24.16
N ALA A 387 -3.29 5.50 25.10
CA ALA A 387 -3.41 4.90 26.43
C ALA A 387 -3.94 3.46 26.34
N ALA A 388 -4.97 3.23 25.53
CA ALA A 388 -5.53 1.89 25.30
C ALA A 388 -4.50 0.89 24.72
N ARG A 389 -3.68 1.34 23.74
CA ARG A 389 -2.60 0.51 23.18
C ARG A 389 -1.46 0.28 24.16
N MET A 390 -1.20 1.28 25.01
CA MET A 390 -0.17 1.18 26.02
C MET A 390 -0.54 0.18 27.11
N ASP A 391 -1.82 0.13 27.51
CA ASP A 391 -2.36 -0.90 28.39
C ASP A 391 -2.17 -2.31 27.80
N GLU A 392 -2.55 -2.53 26.53
CA GLU A 392 -2.39 -3.83 25.86
C GLU A 392 -0.94 -4.33 25.93
N VAL A 393 0.03 -3.46 25.63
CA VAL A 393 1.45 -3.78 25.75
C VAL A 393 1.84 -4.06 27.20
N LEU A 394 1.50 -3.18 28.14
CA LEU A 394 1.90 -3.33 29.54
C LEU A 394 1.30 -4.58 30.19
N ARG A 395 0.03 -4.93 29.90
CA ARG A 395 -0.60 -6.17 30.38
C ARG A 395 0.07 -7.41 29.82
N SER A 396 0.61 -7.34 28.59
CA SER A 396 1.35 -8.46 27.99
C SER A 396 2.77 -8.63 28.54
N GLU A 397 3.39 -7.54 29.01
CA GLU A 397 4.79 -7.55 29.47
C GLU A 397 4.93 -7.63 30.99
N ILE A 398 3.94 -7.15 31.77
CA ILE A 398 3.92 -7.24 33.24
C ILE A 398 3.41 -8.63 33.66
N HIS A 399 4.27 -9.39 34.34
CA HIS A 399 4.02 -10.78 34.74
C HIS A 399 3.50 -10.84 36.18
N LEU A 400 2.56 -9.94 36.52
CA LEU A 400 1.89 -9.88 37.80
C LEU A 400 0.38 -10.13 37.60
N PRO A 401 -0.35 -10.66 38.60
CA PRO A 401 -1.81 -10.76 38.52
C PRO A 401 -2.46 -9.37 38.48
N LEU A 402 -2.84 -8.90 37.29
CA LEU A 402 -3.41 -7.58 37.06
C LEU A 402 -4.94 -7.60 37.06
N GLN A 403 -5.52 -6.72 37.87
CA GLN A 403 -6.93 -6.35 37.82
C GLN A 403 -7.27 -5.61 36.52
N THR A 404 -8.56 -5.39 36.27
CA THR A 404 -9.03 -4.58 35.14
C THR A 404 -8.46 -3.17 35.21
N SER A 405 -7.76 -2.73 34.16
CA SER A 405 -7.12 -1.41 34.11
C SER A 405 -8.16 -0.27 34.15
N ALA A 406 -7.78 0.89 34.67
CA ALA A 406 -8.60 2.10 34.67
C ALA A 406 -7.99 3.17 33.75
N PHE A 407 -8.83 3.88 33.01
CA PHE A 407 -8.44 4.93 32.09
C PHE A 407 -9.03 6.26 32.54
N TRP A 408 -8.25 7.34 32.45
CA TRP A 408 -8.62 8.66 32.90
C TRP A 408 -8.43 9.67 31.76
N SER A 409 -9.45 10.49 31.55
CA SER A 409 -9.46 11.58 30.57
C SER A 409 -10.29 12.72 31.13
N ASP A 410 -9.82 13.95 30.97
CA ASP A 410 -10.59 15.17 31.26
C ASP A 410 -11.48 15.61 30.08
N SER A 411 -11.24 15.07 28.88
CA SER A 411 -12.13 15.26 27.74
C SER A 411 -13.46 14.50 27.89
N THR A 412 -14.50 15.24 28.26
CA THR A 412 -15.89 14.75 28.28
C THR A 412 -16.35 14.30 26.89
N THR A 413 -15.85 14.95 25.82
CA THR A 413 -16.12 14.59 24.43
C THR A 413 -15.60 13.19 24.10
N VAL A 414 -14.37 12.87 24.49
CA VAL A 414 -13.79 11.53 24.31
C VAL A 414 -14.57 10.49 25.09
N LEU A 415 -14.92 10.78 26.34
CA LEU A 415 -15.73 9.85 27.16
C LEU A 415 -17.10 9.58 26.51
N LYS A 416 -17.76 10.62 25.99
CA LYS A 416 -19.02 10.45 25.23
C LYS A 416 -18.82 9.64 23.96
N TYR A 417 -17.72 9.82 23.23
CA TYR A 417 -17.40 9.02 22.04
C TYR A 417 -17.23 7.53 22.36
N ILE A 418 -16.56 7.21 23.47
CA ILE A 418 -16.33 5.84 23.92
C ILE A 418 -17.62 5.17 24.39
N HIS A 419 -18.49 5.92 25.08
CA HIS A 419 -19.78 5.41 25.60
C HIS A 419 -20.90 5.40 24.54
N ASN A 420 -20.67 5.95 23.35
CA ASN A 420 -21.69 6.04 22.33
C ASN A 420 -22.02 4.67 21.71
N THR A 421 -23.29 4.27 21.78
CA THR A 421 -23.80 3.02 21.19
C THR A 421 -24.76 3.24 20.01
N THR A 422 -25.16 4.49 19.76
CA THR A 422 -26.31 4.83 18.91
C THR A 422 -25.93 5.56 17.62
N SER A 423 -24.91 6.42 17.69
CA SER A 423 -24.57 7.38 16.64
C SER A 423 -23.38 6.89 15.81
N ARG A 424 -23.44 7.14 14.49
CA ARG A 424 -22.36 6.73 13.58
C ARG A 424 -21.31 7.83 13.48
N PHE A 425 -20.07 7.52 13.84
CA PHE A 425 -18.95 8.46 13.69
C PHE A 425 -18.41 8.56 12.25
N ARG A 426 -17.78 9.69 11.94
CA ARG A 426 -16.85 9.86 10.80
C ARG A 426 -15.61 8.98 11.00
N THR A 427 -14.94 8.64 9.90
CA THR A 427 -13.90 7.59 9.86
C THR A 427 -12.77 7.78 10.87
N PHE A 428 -12.34 9.03 11.13
CA PHE A 428 -11.26 9.30 12.08
C PHE A 428 -11.61 8.88 13.50
N VAL A 429 -12.78 9.30 13.99
CA VAL A 429 -13.30 8.99 15.33
C VAL A 429 -13.71 7.52 15.40
N ALA A 430 -14.46 7.03 14.40
CA ALA A 430 -14.90 5.64 14.34
C ALA A 430 -13.73 4.64 14.49
N ASN A 431 -12.64 4.84 13.74
CA ASN A 431 -11.49 3.93 13.80
C ASN A 431 -10.74 3.98 15.14
N ARG A 432 -10.70 5.14 15.80
CA ARG A 432 -10.02 5.29 17.10
C ARG A 432 -10.84 4.74 18.24
N VAL A 433 -12.15 5.02 18.24
CA VAL A 433 -13.10 4.41 19.17
C VAL A 433 -13.08 2.90 19.01
N ASP A 434 -13.06 2.36 17.79
CA ASP A 434 -12.93 0.91 17.55
C ASP A 434 -11.63 0.32 18.14
N VAL A 435 -10.50 1.01 18.05
CA VAL A 435 -9.26 0.58 18.73
C VAL A 435 -9.43 0.61 20.25
N ILE A 436 -9.98 1.69 20.81
CA ILE A 436 -10.20 1.82 22.26
C ILE A 436 -11.10 0.69 22.75
N LEU A 437 -12.21 0.40 22.05
CA LEU A 437 -13.18 -0.62 22.44
C LEU A 437 -12.69 -2.06 22.20
N LYS A 438 -11.66 -2.27 21.39
CA LYS A 438 -10.97 -3.57 21.27
C LYS A 438 -10.03 -3.84 22.43
N CYS A 439 -9.41 -2.80 22.97
CA CYS A 439 -8.44 -2.91 24.05
C CYS A 439 -9.06 -2.71 25.45
N SER A 440 -10.24 -2.07 25.54
CA SER A 440 -10.87 -1.67 26.81
C SER A 440 -12.39 -1.61 26.70
N ASN A 441 -13.08 -1.60 27.83
CA ASN A 441 -14.53 -1.41 27.94
C ASN A 441 -14.87 0.03 28.34
N PRO A 442 -16.02 0.59 27.91
CA PRO A 442 -16.43 1.95 28.28
C PRO A 442 -16.42 2.20 29.79
N ASN A 443 -16.87 1.23 30.58
CA ASN A 443 -16.93 1.33 32.05
C ASN A 443 -15.55 1.47 32.74
N GLN A 444 -14.45 1.20 32.02
CA GLN A 444 -13.10 1.42 32.53
C GLN A 444 -12.65 2.88 32.42
N TRP A 445 -13.34 3.70 31.62
CA TRP A 445 -13.01 5.10 31.37
C TRP A 445 -13.71 6.02 32.35
N ARG A 446 -12.93 6.85 33.02
CA ARG A 446 -13.37 7.78 34.06
C ARG A 446 -12.99 9.21 33.71
N TYR A 447 -13.86 10.13 34.12
CA TYR A 447 -13.54 11.54 34.09
C TYR A 447 -12.55 11.90 35.20
N ILE A 448 -11.64 12.84 34.91
CA ILE A 448 -10.80 13.51 35.89
C ILE A 448 -10.77 15.01 35.57
N ASN A 449 -10.58 15.86 36.59
CA ASN A 449 -10.35 17.28 36.34
C ASN A 449 -8.95 17.49 35.72
N THR A 450 -8.84 18.40 34.75
CA THR A 450 -7.56 18.78 34.12
C THR A 450 -6.46 19.10 35.13
N SER A 451 -6.78 19.78 36.25
CA SER A 451 -5.81 20.12 37.30
C SER A 451 -5.21 18.91 38.03
N GLN A 452 -5.88 17.77 37.97
CA GLN A 452 -5.45 16.51 38.57
C GLN A 452 -4.94 15.51 37.52
N ASN A 453 -4.94 15.87 36.23
CA ASN A 453 -4.53 15.00 35.14
C ASN A 453 -3.02 15.10 34.89
N PRO A 454 -2.20 14.12 35.32
CA PRO A 454 -0.75 14.17 35.12
C PRO A 454 -0.35 14.09 33.63
N ALA A 455 -1.25 13.62 32.74
CA ALA A 455 -0.95 13.58 31.31
C ALA A 455 -0.87 14.98 30.68
N ASP A 456 -1.38 16.03 31.33
CA ASP A 456 -1.22 17.42 30.90
C ASP A 456 0.26 17.83 30.76
N PHE A 457 1.11 17.33 31.66
CA PHE A 457 2.55 17.51 31.57
C PHE A 457 3.15 16.88 30.31
N ALA A 458 2.57 15.80 29.79
CA ALA A 458 3.01 15.15 28.56
C ALA A 458 2.43 15.78 27.29
N SER A 459 1.36 16.57 27.40
CA SER A 459 0.75 17.25 26.26
C SER A 459 1.30 18.67 26.07
N ARG A 460 1.62 19.38 27.15
CA ARG A 460 2.17 20.76 27.15
C ARG A 460 3.68 20.81 27.38
N GLY A 461 4.21 19.82 28.09
CA GLY A 461 5.62 19.78 28.48
C GLY A 461 5.93 20.63 29.70
N LEU A 462 7.08 20.37 30.32
CA LEU A 462 7.53 21.04 31.54
C LEU A 462 8.98 21.50 31.40
N LYS A 463 9.31 22.64 32.00
CA LYS A 463 10.71 23.03 32.20
C LYS A 463 11.36 22.06 33.19
N ALA A 464 12.66 21.82 33.08
CA ALA A 464 13.36 20.85 33.93
C ALA A 464 13.22 21.19 35.42
N GLU A 465 13.34 22.46 35.79
CA GLU A 465 13.17 22.94 37.17
C GLU A 465 11.78 22.61 37.72
N ASN A 466 10.72 22.96 36.99
CA ASN A 466 9.34 22.66 37.38
C ASN A 466 9.08 21.15 37.45
N PHE A 467 9.69 20.37 36.55
CA PHE A 467 9.59 18.92 36.53
C PHE A 467 10.21 18.29 37.79
N ILE A 468 11.34 18.81 38.25
CA ILE A 468 12.00 18.34 39.48
C ILE A 468 11.17 18.69 40.72
N GLN A 469 10.56 19.88 40.75
CA GLN A 469 9.70 20.33 41.85
C GLN A 469 8.34 19.60 41.87
N THR A 470 7.82 19.20 40.71
CA THR A 470 6.50 18.57 40.59
C THR A 470 6.62 17.04 40.65
N HIS A 471 6.39 16.46 41.82
CA HIS A 471 6.49 15.00 41.98
C HIS A 471 5.32 14.20 41.38
N VAL A 472 4.22 14.87 41.00
CA VAL A 472 2.98 14.24 40.52
C VAL A 472 3.20 13.37 39.27
N TRP A 473 4.07 13.77 38.34
CA TRP A 473 4.35 12.97 37.15
C TRP A 473 4.97 11.61 37.48
N LEU A 474 5.85 11.54 38.48
CA LEU A 474 6.57 10.31 38.85
C LEU A 474 5.84 9.48 39.91
N GLN A 475 5.10 10.12 40.81
CA GLN A 475 4.39 9.46 41.91
C GLN A 475 2.93 9.14 41.56
N GLY A 476 2.38 9.80 40.55
CA GLY A 476 0.96 9.75 40.21
C GLY A 476 0.11 10.62 41.14
N PRO A 477 -1.19 10.79 40.83
CA PRO A 477 -2.11 11.53 41.67
C PRO A 477 -2.33 10.85 43.03
N ALA A 478 -2.31 11.62 44.12
CA ALA A 478 -2.43 11.10 45.49
C ALA A 478 -3.68 10.24 45.73
N PHE A 479 -4.81 10.57 45.07
CA PHE A 479 -6.05 9.82 45.22
C PHE A 479 -5.94 8.36 44.77
N LEU A 480 -4.97 7.98 43.93
CA LEU A 480 -4.77 6.59 43.53
C LEU A 480 -4.36 5.69 44.70
N CYS A 481 -3.79 6.28 45.76
CA CYS A 481 -3.44 5.58 46.98
C CYS A 481 -4.59 5.56 48.01
N GLU A 482 -5.67 6.31 47.75
CA GLU A 482 -6.85 6.38 48.61
C GLU A 482 -7.89 5.30 48.24
N PRO A 483 -8.83 4.96 49.15
CA PRO A 483 -9.98 4.13 48.82
C PRO A 483 -10.76 4.62 47.60
N ILE A 484 -11.35 3.69 46.84
CA ILE A 484 -12.02 3.97 45.56
C ILE A 484 -13.21 4.95 45.70
N GLU A 485 -13.79 5.04 46.90
CA GLU A 485 -14.87 5.96 47.26
C GLU A 485 -14.42 7.42 47.31
N LEU A 486 -13.12 7.66 47.56
CA LEU A 486 -12.51 8.99 47.58
C LEU A 486 -11.92 9.39 46.22
N TRP A 487 -11.96 8.50 45.23
CA TRP A 487 -11.53 8.84 43.89
C TRP A 487 -12.48 9.88 43.28
N PRO A 488 -12.03 10.67 42.29
CA PRO A 488 -12.89 11.62 41.59
C PRO A 488 -14.18 10.94 41.12
N GLU A 489 -15.32 11.36 41.68
CA GLU A 489 -16.61 10.77 41.34
C GLU A 489 -16.93 11.04 39.85
N ASN A 490 -17.48 10.04 39.18
CA ASN A 490 -17.95 10.14 37.79
C ASN A 490 -19.30 10.91 37.74
N LYS A 491 -19.38 12.10 38.35
CA LYS A 491 -20.61 12.90 38.55
C LYS A 491 -21.21 13.47 37.28
N GLN A 492 -20.49 13.43 36.16
CA GLN A 492 -21.07 13.82 34.90
C GLN A 492 -21.95 12.69 34.39
N GLN A 493 -23.27 12.88 34.47
CA GLN A 493 -24.16 12.23 33.50
C GLN A 493 -23.63 12.60 32.12
N LEU A 494 -22.96 11.65 31.45
CA LEU A 494 -22.52 11.80 30.08
C LEU A 494 -23.80 11.93 29.24
N GLY A 495 -24.28 13.16 29.08
CA GLY A 495 -25.43 13.45 28.24
C GLY A 495 -25.18 12.94 26.82
N ASP A 496 -26.26 12.59 26.13
CA ASP A 496 -26.18 12.09 24.76
C ASP A 496 -25.39 13.05 23.86
N LEU A 497 -24.64 12.48 22.91
CA LEU A 497 -23.98 13.30 21.90
C LEU A 497 -25.04 14.03 21.08
N THR A 498 -24.86 15.34 20.90
CA THR A 498 -25.77 16.14 20.09
C THR A 498 -25.59 15.79 18.61
N THR A 499 -26.68 15.84 17.84
CA THR A 499 -26.66 15.65 16.38
C THR A 499 -25.89 16.74 15.63
N GLU A 500 -25.47 17.79 16.34
CA GLU A 500 -24.65 18.91 15.83
C GLU A 500 -23.15 18.65 15.91
N ASP A 501 -22.69 17.59 16.60
CA ASP A 501 -21.26 17.25 16.66
C ASP A 501 -20.72 16.97 15.25
N PRO A 502 -19.66 17.68 14.80
CA PRO A 502 -19.13 17.57 13.44
C PRO A 502 -18.55 16.18 13.13
N GLU A 503 -18.21 15.38 14.14
CA GLU A 503 -17.71 14.02 14.00
C GLU A 503 -18.82 12.98 13.93
N ILE A 504 -20.06 13.35 14.24
CA ILE A 504 -21.23 12.50 14.01
C ILE A 504 -21.65 12.60 12.54
N LYS A 505 -21.98 11.46 11.97
CA LYS A 505 -22.63 11.42 10.65
C LYS A 505 -24.09 11.74 10.88
N ASN A 506 -24.51 12.91 10.41
CA ASN A 506 -25.92 13.24 10.33
C ASN A 506 -26.60 12.15 9.50
N THR A 507 -27.44 11.37 10.16
CA THR A 507 -28.43 10.58 9.45
C THR A 507 -29.48 11.60 9.08
N LEU A 508 -29.40 12.15 7.86
CA LEU A 508 -30.48 12.94 7.28
C LEU A 508 -31.67 11.99 7.13
N VAL A 509 -32.47 11.87 8.18
CA VAL A 509 -33.85 11.41 8.05
C VAL A 509 -34.58 12.61 7.47
N CYS A 510 -34.61 12.70 6.15
CA CYS A 510 -35.53 13.61 5.47
C CYS A 510 -36.94 13.07 5.71
N ALA A 511 -37.55 13.45 6.83
CA ALA A 511 -39.00 13.39 6.98
C ALA A 511 -39.59 14.57 6.20
N ASN A 512 -39.53 14.49 4.87
CA ASN A 512 -40.40 15.32 4.06
C ASN A 512 -41.78 14.67 4.17
N ALA A 513 -42.73 15.37 4.78
CA ALA A 513 -44.14 15.11 4.51
C ALA A 513 -44.39 15.51 3.05
N VAL A 514 -44.03 14.62 2.14
CA VAL A 514 -44.50 14.67 0.76
C VAL A 514 -45.76 13.82 0.76
N GLU A 515 -46.87 14.39 0.32
CA GLU A 515 -47.95 13.58 -0.26
C GLU A 515 -47.40 12.93 -1.53
N GLU A 516 -46.54 11.92 -1.36
CA GLU A 516 -46.09 11.09 -2.45
C GLU A 516 -47.18 10.06 -2.70
N THR A 517 -47.88 10.25 -3.81
CA THR A 517 -48.70 9.23 -4.47
C THR A 517 -47.81 8.13 -5.05
N GLY A 518 -46.86 7.64 -4.25
CA GLY A 518 -45.97 6.52 -4.54
C GLY A 518 -46.65 5.20 -4.18
N ASP A 519 -46.59 4.23 -5.08
CA ASP A 519 -47.03 2.87 -4.80
C ASP A 519 -46.07 2.26 -3.76
N VAL A 520 -46.49 2.22 -2.49
CA VAL A 520 -45.72 1.71 -1.33
C VAL A 520 -45.11 0.33 -1.60
N ILE A 521 -45.79 -0.50 -2.39
CA ILE A 521 -45.27 -1.83 -2.77
C ILE A 521 -44.10 -1.69 -3.74
N GLN A 522 -44.13 -0.74 -4.66
CA GLN A 522 -43.02 -0.48 -5.57
C GLN A 522 -41.77 0.00 -4.82
N GLU A 523 -41.91 0.90 -3.86
CA GLU A 523 -40.81 1.34 -2.99
C GLU A 523 -40.24 0.19 -2.18
N PHE A 524 -41.13 -0.63 -1.59
CA PHE A 524 -40.75 -1.85 -0.88
C PHE A 524 -39.94 -2.80 -1.77
N LEU A 525 -40.36 -3.01 -3.02
CA LEU A 525 -39.61 -3.86 -3.96
C LEU A 525 -38.25 -3.26 -4.33
N GLN A 526 -38.16 -1.93 -4.50
CA GLN A 526 -36.93 -1.20 -4.86
C GLN A 526 -35.89 -1.18 -3.74
N TYR A 527 -36.32 -1.24 -2.48
CA TYR A 527 -35.44 -1.32 -1.31
C TYR A 527 -34.49 -2.52 -1.35
N PHE A 528 -34.93 -3.65 -1.91
CA PHE A 528 -34.10 -4.86 -1.94
C PHE A 528 -33.17 -4.90 -3.16
N SER A 529 -31.90 -5.21 -2.89
CA SER A 529 -30.84 -5.37 -3.91
C SER A 529 -30.55 -6.84 -4.30
N SER A 530 -31.23 -7.80 -3.66
CA SER A 530 -31.06 -9.25 -3.84
C SER A 530 -32.43 -9.93 -3.96
N TRP A 531 -32.56 -10.82 -4.96
CA TRP A 531 -33.80 -11.59 -5.20
C TRP A 531 -34.13 -12.51 -4.02
N PHE A 532 -33.16 -13.26 -3.51
CA PHE A 532 -33.34 -14.11 -2.34
C PHE A 532 -33.80 -13.33 -1.09
N ARG A 533 -33.20 -12.16 -0.80
CA ARG A 533 -33.60 -11.33 0.34
C ARG A 533 -35.03 -10.81 0.20
N LEU A 534 -35.41 -10.38 -1.01
CA LEU A 534 -36.77 -9.95 -1.31
C LEU A 534 -37.77 -11.10 -1.11
N LYS A 535 -37.48 -12.29 -1.64
CA LYS A 535 -38.34 -13.49 -1.43
C LYS A 535 -38.49 -13.82 0.05
N LYS A 536 -37.40 -13.76 0.82
CA LYS A 536 -37.43 -14.02 2.27
C LYS A 536 -38.33 -13.01 3.01
N ALA A 537 -38.20 -11.73 2.68
CA ALA A 537 -39.01 -10.67 3.29
C ALA A 537 -40.51 -10.84 2.96
N VAL A 538 -40.85 -11.07 1.68
CA VAL A 538 -42.24 -11.30 1.27
C VAL A 538 -42.80 -12.59 1.87
N ALA A 539 -42.01 -13.67 1.96
CA ALA A 539 -42.44 -14.91 2.60
C ALA A 539 -42.80 -14.70 4.07
N TRP A 540 -42.01 -13.93 4.81
CA TRP A 540 -42.35 -13.55 6.18
C TRP A 540 -43.62 -12.70 6.27
N ILE A 541 -43.81 -11.73 5.36
CA ILE A 541 -45.02 -10.91 5.31
C ILE A 541 -46.26 -11.77 5.06
N LEU A 542 -46.19 -12.72 4.12
CA LEU A 542 -47.29 -13.63 3.83
C LEU A 542 -47.59 -14.56 5.01
N LYS A 543 -46.55 -15.06 5.69
CA LYS A 543 -46.69 -15.90 6.88
C LYS A 543 -47.31 -15.15 8.05
N VAL A 544 -46.88 -13.91 8.30
CA VAL A 544 -47.50 -13.04 9.31
C VAL A 544 -48.96 -12.75 8.94
N ARG A 545 -49.25 -12.47 7.66
CA ARG A 545 -50.63 -12.25 7.19
C ARG A 545 -51.51 -13.47 7.46
N SER A 546 -51.07 -14.69 7.14
CA SER A 546 -51.86 -15.90 7.40
C SER A 546 -52.10 -16.11 8.89
N THR A 547 -51.06 -15.95 9.72
CA THR A 547 -51.16 -16.05 11.18
C THR A 547 -52.13 -15.02 11.75
N LEU A 548 -52.07 -13.76 11.31
CA LEU A 548 -52.99 -12.71 11.76
C LEU A 548 -54.44 -13.00 11.34
N LEU A 549 -54.66 -13.51 10.12
CA LEU A 549 -56.00 -13.90 9.66
C LEU A 549 -56.57 -15.06 10.47
N GLU A 550 -55.76 -16.06 10.82
CA GLU A 550 -56.17 -17.16 11.70
C GLU A 550 -56.52 -16.68 13.10
N LEU A 551 -55.71 -15.78 13.67
CA LEU A 551 -56.00 -15.15 14.96
C LEU A 551 -57.31 -14.34 14.92
N CYS A 552 -57.55 -13.58 13.85
CA CYS A 552 -58.79 -12.84 13.65
C CYS A 552 -60.01 -13.76 13.51
N ARG A 553 -59.89 -14.85 12.75
CA ARG A 553 -60.96 -15.86 12.60
C ARG A 553 -61.29 -16.53 13.93
N LYS A 554 -60.26 -16.99 14.65
CA LYS A 554 -60.45 -17.66 15.94
C LYS A 554 -61.05 -16.72 16.98
N ARG A 555 -60.60 -15.47 17.03
CA ARG A 555 -61.20 -14.44 17.90
C ARG A 555 -62.68 -14.21 17.56
N LYS A 556 -63.05 -14.13 16.28
CA LYS A 556 -64.47 -14.00 15.86
C LYS A 556 -65.32 -15.22 16.24
N GLU A 557 -64.80 -16.43 16.07
CA GLU A 557 -65.46 -17.69 16.45
C GLU A 557 -65.70 -17.76 17.97
N LEU A 558 -64.70 -17.39 18.77
CA LEU A 558 -64.79 -17.40 20.23
C LEU A 558 -65.74 -16.32 20.76
N HIS A 559 -65.73 -15.12 20.17
CA HIS A 559 -66.69 -14.07 20.53
C HIS A 559 -68.13 -14.41 20.17
N ALA A 560 -68.38 -15.31 19.21
CA ALA A 560 -69.72 -15.75 18.87
C ALA A 560 -70.35 -16.71 19.89
N THR A 561 -69.54 -17.30 20.78
CA THR A 561 -69.98 -18.40 21.67
C THR A 561 -69.58 -18.24 23.14
N LYS A 562 -68.67 -17.32 23.49
CA LYS A 562 -68.09 -17.21 24.84
C LYS A 562 -68.02 -15.77 25.35
N SER A 563 -67.94 -15.63 26.66
CA SER A 563 -67.79 -14.35 27.34
C SER A 563 -66.37 -13.78 27.16
N GLN A 564 -66.22 -12.46 27.18
CA GLN A 564 -64.94 -11.77 26.90
C GLN A 564 -63.73 -12.27 27.72
N PRO A 565 -63.85 -12.62 29.02
CA PRO A 565 -62.74 -13.17 29.81
C PRO A 565 -62.29 -14.56 29.33
N GLU A 566 -63.23 -15.40 28.89
CA GLU A 566 -62.96 -16.76 28.40
C GLU A 566 -62.29 -16.72 27.01
N VAL A 567 -62.73 -15.77 26.16
CA VAL A 567 -62.11 -15.52 24.86
C VAL A 567 -60.64 -15.14 25.02
N GLU A 568 -60.30 -14.29 25.98
CA GLU A 568 -58.90 -13.90 26.22
C GLU A 568 -58.03 -15.05 26.69
N LYS A 569 -58.53 -15.88 27.62
CA LYS A 569 -57.82 -17.05 28.13
C LYS A 569 -57.53 -18.08 27.03
N GLU A 570 -58.52 -18.37 26.17
CA GLU A 570 -58.34 -19.31 25.06
C GLU A 570 -57.49 -18.73 23.92
N MET A 571 -57.58 -17.42 23.66
CA MET A 571 -56.71 -16.75 22.69
C MET A 571 -55.24 -16.77 23.13
N ILE A 572 -54.94 -16.71 24.43
CA ILE A 572 -53.56 -16.82 24.94
C ILE A 572 -53.02 -18.24 24.70
N SER A 573 -53.83 -19.27 24.98
CA SER A 573 -53.46 -20.67 24.71
C SER A 573 -53.25 -20.93 23.21
N PHE A 574 -54.17 -20.45 22.36
CA PHE A 574 -54.11 -20.60 20.91
C PHE A 574 -52.90 -19.88 20.28
N LYS A 575 -52.58 -18.66 20.74
CA LYS A 575 -51.34 -17.98 20.34
C LYS A 575 -50.13 -18.84 20.70
N LYS A 576 -50.09 -19.39 21.92
CA LYS A 576 -48.95 -20.21 22.39
C LYS A 576 -48.77 -21.47 21.54
N SER A 577 -49.85 -22.13 21.09
CA SER A 577 -49.74 -23.31 20.22
C SER A 577 -49.32 -22.97 18.78
N LEU A 578 -49.75 -21.82 18.25
CA LEU A 578 -49.38 -21.33 16.91
C LEU A 578 -47.88 -21.02 16.77
N PHE A 579 -47.23 -20.58 17.86
CA PHE A 579 -45.81 -20.27 17.89
C PHE A 579 -44.93 -21.44 18.39
N GLN A 580 -45.51 -22.58 18.74
CA GLN A 580 -44.79 -23.80 19.15
C GLN A 580 -44.56 -24.81 18.01
N THR A 581 -45.35 -24.75 16.94
CA THR A 581 -45.07 -25.49 15.69
C THR A 581 -43.98 -24.77 14.88
N ASP A 582 -43.42 -25.38 13.83
CA ASP A 582 -42.31 -24.90 12.95
C ASP A 582 -42.51 -23.52 12.27
N THR A 583 -43.37 -22.65 12.79
CA THR A 583 -43.66 -21.30 12.32
C THR A 583 -42.46 -20.35 12.39
N ASN A 584 -41.41 -20.68 13.13
CA ASN A 584 -40.16 -19.91 13.19
C ASN A 584 -39.20 -20.12 11.99
N ASN A 585 -39.46 -21.09 11.11
CA ASN A 585 -38.61 -21.34 9.94
C ASN A 585 -39.39 -21.13 8.63
N LEU A 586 -38.74 -20.53 7.62
CA LEU A 586 -39.30 -20.46 6.27
C LEU A 586 -39.04 -21.76 5.53
N THR A 587 -40.09 -22.37 4.99
CA THR A 587 -39.99 -23.56 4.15
C THR A 587 -39.74 -23.18 2.69
N VAL A 588 -39.35 -24.17 1.88
CA VAL A 588 -39.21 -23.98 0.41
C VAL A 588 -40.56 -23.61 -0.23
N ASN A 589 -41.67 -24.11 0.33
CA ASN A 589 -43.02 -23.78 -0.12
C ASN A 589 -43.36 -22.31 0.16
N ASP A 590 -42.97 -21.76 1.32
CA ASP A 590 -43.16 -20.34 1.66
C ASP A 590 -42.41 -19.42 0.68
N LEU A 591 -41.17 -19.77 0.34
CA LEU A 591 -40.37 -19.03 -0.63
C LEU A 591 -40.95 -19.13 -2.04
N THR A 592 -41.55 -20.28 -2.40
CA THR A 592 -42.20 -20.49 -3.69
C THR A 592 -43.50 -19.69 -3.80
N ALA A 593 -44.30 -19.66 -2.73
CA ALA A 593 -45.51 -18.83 -2.65
C ALA A 593 -45.17 -17.32 -2.74
N ALA A 594 -44.15 -16.88 -2.00
CA ALA A 594 -43.66 -15.49 -2.07
C ALA A 594 -43.20 -15.10 -3.48
N GLU A 595 -42.45 -15.99 -4.14
CA GLU A 595 -42.04 -15.79 -5.53
C GLU A 595 -43.24 -15.61 -6.47
N GLN A 596 -44.26 -16.45 -6.35
CA GLN A 596 -45.48 -16.36 -7.16
C GLN A 596 -46.25 -15.06 -6.91
N GLU A 597 -46.41 -14.62 -5.66
CA GLU A 597 -47.08 -13.35 -5.32
C GLU A 597 -46.35 -12.14 -5.92
N ILE A 598 -45.02 -12.09 -5.80
CA ILE A 598 -44.21 -11.01 -6.38
C ILE A 598 -44.39 -10.96 -7.90
N ILE A 599 -44.39 -12.12 -8.57
CA ILE A 599 -44.59 -12.20 -10.02
C ILE A 599 -45.99 -11.73 -10.40
N ARG A 600 -47.04 -12.14 -9.66
CA ARG A 600 -48.41 -11.70 -9.90
C ARG A 600 -48.57 -10.19 -9.79
N TYR A 601 -47.96 -9.57 -8.78
CA TYR A 601 -47.92 -8.12 -8.64
C TYR A 601 -47.21 -7.45 -9.84
N CYS A 602 -46.02 -7.93 -10.22
CA CYS A 602 -45.26 -7.38 -11.35
C CYS A 602 -46.05 -7.47 -12.67
N GLN A 603 -46.76 -8.59 -12.88
CA GLN A 603 -47.59 -8.81 -14.06
C GLN A 603 -48.85 -7.96 -14.06
N ALA A 604 -49.52 -7.80 -12.91
CA ALA A 604 -50.68 -6.92 -12.76
C ALA A 604 -50.35 -5.48 -13.17
N LYS A 605 -49.16 -5.00 -12.79
CA LYS A 605 -48.69 -3.66 -13.11
C LYS A 605 -48.25 -3.49 -14.57
N ALA A 606 -47.54 -4.48 -15.12
CA ALA A 606 -46.98 -4.40 -16.47
C ALA A 606 -47.93 -4.83 -17.60
N PHE A 607 -48.85 -5.75 -17.31
CA PHE A 607 -49.73 -6.42 -18.27
C PHE A 607 -51.20 -6.41 -17.81
N GLY A 608 -51.61 -5.37 -17.08
CA GLY A 608 -52.95 -5.30 -16.48
C GLY A 608 -54.09 -5.40 -17.50
N LYS A 609 -53.94 -4.79 -18.68
CA LYS A 609 -54.94 -4.83 -19.76
C LYS A 609 -55.09 -6.24 -20.33
N GLU A 610 -53.97 -6.94 -20.51
CA GLU A 610 -53.92 -8.32 -21.00
C GLU A 610 -54.45 -9.32 -19.96
N LEU A 611 -54.17 -9.10 -18.68
CA LEU A 611 -54.70 -9.91 -17.59
C LEU A 611 -56.22 -9.80 -17.46
N VAL A 612 -56.77 -8.58 -17.60
CA VAL A 612 -58.23 -8.36 -17.60
C VAL A 612 -58.88 -9.04 -18.80
N ALA A 613 -58.31 -8.90 -19.99
CA ALA A 613 -58.83 -9.55 -21.20
C ALA A 613 -58.86 -11.09 -21.06
N LEU A 614 -57.77 -11.70 -20.59
CA LEU A 614 -57.70 -13.15 -20.40
C LEU A 614 -58.62 -13.67 -19.29
N LYS A 615 -58.82 -12.90 -18.20
CA LYS A 615 -59.81 -13.24 -17.16
C LYS A 615 -61.24 -13.23 -17.67
N LEU A 616 -61.54 -12.37 -18.64
CA LEU A 616 -62.85 -12.25 -19.30
C LEU A 616 -63.01 -13.23 -20.49
N GLY A 617 -62.06 -14.13 -20.72
CA GLY A 617 -62.08 -15.08 -21.85
C GLY A 617 -61.83 -14.44 -23.22
N GLN A 618 -61.36 -13.19 -23.26
CA GLN A 618 -61.07 -12.46 -24.50
C GLN A 618 -59.61 -12.65 -24.94
N GLY A 619 -59.39 -12.69 -26.25
CA GLY A 619 -58.03 -12.76 -26.83
C GLY A 619 -57.23 -11.47 -26.62
N ILE A 620 -55.91 -11.59 -26.51
CA ILE A 620 -55.01 -10.42 -26.38
C ILE A 620 -54.95 -9.64 -27.70
N LYS A 621 -54.89 -8.30 -27.61
CA LYS A 621 -54.78 -7.42 -28.78
C LYS A 621 -53.46 -7.61 -29.52
N ARG A 622 -53.49 -7.55 -30.86
CA ARG A 622 -52.31 -7.75 -31.75
C ARG A 622 -51.14 -6.79 -31.50
N ASN A 623 -51.40 -5.62 -30.91
CA ASN A 623 -50.39 -4.61 -30.57
C ASN A 623 -49.64 -4.88 -29.25
N SER A 624 -50.04 -5.90 -28.48
CA SER A 624 -49.36 -6.24 -27.23
C SER A 624 -47.99 -6.88 -27.49
N SER A 625 -47.00 -6.50 -26.68
CA SER A 625 -45.62 -7.00 -26.75
C SER A 625 -45.48 -8.52 -26.54
N ILE A 626 -46.53 -9.15 -25.98
CA ILE A 626 -46.57 -10.58 -25.65
C ILE A 626 -47.54 -11.38 -26.54
N PHE A 627 -48.23 -10.73 -27.48
CA PHE A 627 -49.23 -11.38 -28.35
C PHE A 627 -48.67 -12.64 -29.06
N LYS A 628 -47.45 -12.56 -29.60
CA LYS A 628 -46.76 -13.66 -30.29
C LYS A 628 -46.43 -14.87 -29.40
N LEU A 629 -46.51 -14.72 -28.07
CA LEU A 629 -46.22 -15.77 -27.10
C LEU A 629 -47.44 -16.63 -26.77
N ASN A 630 -48.62 -16.30 -27.34
CA ASN A 630 -49.91 -16.91 -27.01
C ASN A 630 -50.11 -17.05 -25.49
N PRO A 631 -50.17 -15.94 -24.72
CA PRO A 631 -50.13 -15.98 -23.26
C PRO A 631 -51.34 -16.72 -22.68
N VAL A 632 -51.10 -17.58 -21.69
CA VAL A 632 -52.14 -18.32 -20.96
C VAL A 632 -52.08 -17.92 -19.49
N LEU A 633 -53.25 -17.78 -18.86
CA LEU A 633 -53.36 -17.51 -17.44
C LEU A 633 -53.48 -18.83 -16.67
N GLU A 634 -52.52 -19.12 -15.80
CA GLU A 634 -52.49 -20.34 -15.00
C GLU A 634 -52.21 -19.97 -13.54
N GLN A 635 -53.13 -20.34 -12.62
CA GLN A 635 -53.04 -19.97 -11.20
C GLN A 635 -52.80 -18.47 -10.96
N GLY A 636 -53.39 -17.62 -11.82
CA GLY A 636 -53.25 -16.16 -11.76
C GLY A 636 -51.92 -15.61 -12.27
N ILE A 637 -51.02 -16.44 -12.81
CA ILE A 637 -49.75 -16.03 -13.43
C ILE A 637 -49.86 -16.12 -14.95
N LEU A 638 -49.39 -15.07 -15.63
CA LEU A 638 -49.29 -15.02 -17.07
C LEU A 638 -48.08 -15.84 -17.54
N ARG A 639 -48.34 -16.92 -18.26
CA ARG A 639 -47.32 -17.86 -18.77
C ARG A 639 -47.33 -17.92 -20.30
N VAL A 640 -46.22 -18.35 -20.88
CA VAL A 640 -46.12 -18.59 -22.33
C VAL A 640 -46.94 -19.83 -22.70
N GLY A 641 -47.89 -19.69 -23.62
CA GLY A 641 -48.74 -20.79 -24.13
C GLY A 641 -48.33 -21.27 -25.53
N GLY A 642 -47.05 -21.13 -25.88
CA GLY A 642 -46.49 -21.42 -27.20
C GLY A 642 -46.50 -22.91 -27.61
N ARG A 643 -45.82 -23.21 -28.71
CA ARG A 643 -45.84 -24.49 -29.44
C ARG A 643 -45.17 -25.69 -28.74
N LEU A 644 -44.62 -25.50 -27.53
CA LEU A 644 -43.82 -26.49 -26.80
C LEU A 644 -44.64 -27.27 -25.75
N SER A 645 -45.96 -27.17 -25.77
CA SER A 645 -46.84 -27.87 -24.83
C SER A 645 -46.71 -29.40 -24.87
N ARG A 646 -46.29 -29.97 -25.99
CA ARG A 646 -46.06 -31.41 -26.20
C ARG A 646 -44.60 -31.86 -26.01
N ALA A 647 -43.68 -30.95 -25.66
CA ALA A 647 -42.27 -31.29 -25.46
C ALA A 647 -42.05 -32.04 -24.14
N ALA A 648 -41.09 -32.98 -24.10
CA ALA A 648 -40.67 -33.70 -22.90
C ALA A 648 -39.77 -32.83 -21.99
N LEU A 649 -40.31 -31.70 -21.51
CA LEU A 649 -39.65 -30.76 -20.60
C LEU A 649 -40.43 -30.65 -19.28
N PRO A 650 -39.84 -30.18 -18.18
CA PRO A 650 -40.59 -29.81 -16.99
C PRO A 650 -41.64 -28.74 -17.31
N GLU A 651 -42.81 -28.80 -16.66
CA GLU A 651 -43.95 -27.93 -17.00
C GLU A 651 -43.61 -26.43 -16.85
N GLU A 652 -42.76 -26.07 -15.89
CA GLU A 652 -42.24 -24.70 -15.72
C GLU A 652 -41.40 -24.20 -16.91
N SER A 653 -40.72 -25.12 -17.61
CA SER A 653 -39.92 -24.82 -18.81
C SER A 653 -40.76 -24.85 -20.10
N LYS A 654 -41.86 -25.60 -20.12
CA LYS A 654 -42.85 -25.55 -21.22
C LYS A 654 -43.61 -24.23 -21.21
N ARG A 655 -43.96 -23.75 -20.01
CA ARG A 655 -44.79 -22.55 -19.78
C ARG A 655 -44.11 -21.57 -18.81
N PRO A 656 -42.97 -20.97 -19.18
CA PRO A 656 -42.27 -20.01 -18.33
C PRO A 656 -43.14 -18.78 -18.03
N ALA A 657 -42.97 -18.20 -16.84
CA ALA A 657 -43.71 -17.00 -16.42
C ALA A 657 -43.20 -15.75 -17.16
N ILE A 658 -44.12 -14.93 -17.67
CA ILE A 658 -43.77 -13.76 -18.48
C ILE A 658 -43.44 -12.57 -17.57
N LEU A 659 -42.27 -11.95 -17.75
CA LEU A 659 -41.83 -10.81 -16.96
C LEU A 659 -41.48 -9.61 -17.85
N ASN A 660 -41.81 -8.41 -17.40
CA ASN A 660 -41.41 -7.17 -18.08
C ASN A 660 -39.92 -6.87 -17.84
N LYS A 661 -39.18 -6.53 -18.89
CA LYS A 661 -37.74 -6.24 -18.85
C LYS A 661 -37.35 -5.05 -17.96
N ASP A 662 -38.25 -4.08 -17.79
CA ASP A 662 -37.94 -2.80 -17.15
C ASP A 662 -38.16 -2.83 -15.63
N HIS A 663 -38.88 -3.83 -15.13
CA HIS A 663 -39.20 -3.98 -13.70
C HIS A 663 -37.96 -4.28 -12.85
N HIS A 664 -37.87 -3.70 -11.65
CA HIS A 664 -36.74 -3.91 -10.72
C HIS A 664 -36.55 -5.37 -10.35
N VAL A 665 -37.64 -6.08 -10.04
CA VAL A 665 -37.64 -7.53 -9.78
C VAL A 665 -36.96 -8.33 -10.89
N THR A 666 -37.25 -8.01 -12.16
CA THR A 666 -36.63 -8.68 -13.31
C THR A 666 -35.11 -8.47 -13.33
N LYS A 667 -34.63 -7.28 -12.94
CA LYS A 667 -33.19 -6.98 -12.81
C LYS A 667 -32.55 -7.78 -11.69
N LEU A 668 -33.23 -7.95 -10.55
CA LEU A 668 -32.76 -8.78 -9.43
C LEU A 668 -32.63 -10.26 -9.82
N ILE A 669 -33.62 -10.81 -10.53
CA ILE A 669 -33.60 -12.19 -11.03
C ILE A 669 -32.44 -12.41 -12.00
N ILE A 670 -32.26 -11.49 -12.97
CA ILE A 670 -31.14 -11.58 -13.92
C ILE A 670 -29.78 -11.52 -13.19
N ARG A 671 -29.65 -10.65 -12.17
CA ARG A 671 -28.42 -10.52 -11.38
C ARG A 671 -28.11 -11.80 -10.60
N GLU A 672 -29.09 -12.38 -9.91
CA GLU A 672 -28.91 -13.62 -9.15
C GLU A 672 -28.49 -14.79 -10.06
N VAL A 673 -29.14 -14.94 -11.22
CA VAL A 673 -28.75 -15.97 -12.20
C VAL A 673 -27.34 -15.73 -12.75
N HIS A 674 -26.96 -14.47 -12.97
CA HIS A 674 -25.62 -14.11 -13.44
C HIS A 674 -24.53 -14.43 -12.39
N GLU A 675 -24.80 -14.15 -11.11
CA GLU A 675 -23.89 -14.43 -9.98
C GLU A 675 -23.75 -15.94 -9.74
N ASN A 676 -24.86 -16.70 -9.76
CA ASN A 676 -24.85 -18.16 -9.57
C ASN A 676 -24.14 -18.92 -10.70
N LEU A 677 -24.07 -18.35 -11.90
CA LEU A 677 -23.30 -18.89 -13.03
C LEU A 677 -21.83 -18.41 -13.03
N ALA A 678 -21.32 -17.91 -11.91
CA ALA A 678 -19.96 -17.40 -11.74
C ALA A 678 -19.57 -16.35 -12.82
N HIS A 679 -20.50 -15.46 -13.16
CA HIS A 679 -20.37 -14.45 -14.21
C HIS A 679 -20.25 -15.01 -15.64
N GLY A 680 -20.89 -16.16 -15.90
CA GLY A 680 -20.99 -16.75 -17.24
C GLY A 680 -21.57 -15.79 -18.30
N GLY A 681 -21.20 -16.03 -19.56
CA GLY A 681 -21.57 -15.18 -20.68
C GLY A 681 -23.09 -15.05 -20.91
N ARG A 682 -23.49 -14.04 -21.70
CA ARG A 682 -24.91 -13.69 -21.98
C ARG A 682 -25.78 -14.90 -22.35
N ASN A 683 -25.27 -15.81 -23.17
CA ASN A 683 -26.04 -16.96 -23.66
C ASN A 683 -26.33 -17.97 -22.54
N HIS A 684 -25.42 -18.15 -21.57
CA HIS A 684 -25.63 -19.02 -20.42
C HIS A 684 -26.71 -18.46 -19.48
N VAL A 685 -26.65 -17.16 -19.19
CA VAL A 685 -27.67 -16.45 -18.39
C VAL A 685 -29.04 -16.55 -19.05
N LEU A 686 -29.11 -16.33 -20.37
CA LEU A 686 -30.36 -16.45 -21.13
C LEU A 686 -30.94 -17.86 -21.10
N SER A 687 -30.10 -18.88 -21.26
CA SER A 687 -30.52 -20.29 -21.23
C SER A 687 -31.10 -20.66 -19.86
N LYS A 688 -30.42 -20.26 -18.77
CA LYS A 688 -30.89 -20.53 -17.41
C LYS A 688 -32.16 -19.75 -17.03
N LEU A 689 -32.32 -18.52 -17.52
CA LEU A 689 -33.56 -17.77 -17.32
C LEU A 689 -34.76 -18.43 -18.00
N ARG A 690 -34.59 -18.93 -19.24
CA ARG A 690 -35.65 -19.55 -20.03
C ARG A 690 -36.24 -20.83 -19.44
N THR A 691 -35.56 -21.46 -18.47
CA THR A 691 -36.12 -22.64 -17.78
C THR A 691 -37.30 -22.28 -16.88
N LYS A 692 -37.42 -21.02 -16.43
CA LYS A 692 -38.45 -20.58 -15.47
C LYS A 692 -39.16 -19.28 -15.86
N TYR A 693 -38.48 -18.35 -16.52
CA TYR A 693 -39.01 -17.03 -16.88
C TYR A 693 -38.79 -16.67 -18.35
N TRP A 694 -39.77 -15.96 -18.91
CA TRP A 694 -39.71 -15.42 -20.26
C TRP A 694 -39.76 -13.90 -20.24
N ILE A 695 -38.65 -13.26 -20.60
CA ILE A 695 -38.53 -11.80 -20.64
C ILE A 695 -38.50 -11.34 -22.10
N PRO A 696 -39.49 -10.56 -22.59
CA PRO A 696 -39.44 -9.97 -23.92
C PRO A 696 -38.16 -9.11 -24.07
N SER A 697 -37.41 -9.33 -25.16
CA SER A 697 -36.11 -8.66 -25.38
C SER A 697 -35.06 -8.92 -24.27
N ALA A 698 -35.06 -10.10 -23.66
CA ALA A 698 -34.12 -10.51 -22.60
C ALA A 698 -32.65 -10.20 -22.89
N ASN A 699 -32.21 -10.34 -24.15
CA ASN A 699 -30.83 -10.06 -24.55
C ASN A 699 -30.38 -8.62 -24.22
N THR A 700 -31.27 -7.65 -24.34
CA THR A 700 -30.98 -6.24 -24.04
C THR A 700 -30.88 -6.02 -22.53
N ALA A 701 -31.80 -6.60 -21.76
CA ALA A 701 -31.79 -6.53 -20.30
C ALA A 701 -30.54 -7.21 -19.70
N ILE A 702 -30.21 -8.42 -20.17
CA ILE A 702 -29.00 -9.14 -19.74
C ILE A 702 -27.75 -8.34 -20.10
N ARG A 703 -27.64 -7.80 -21.31
CA ARG A 703 -26.51 -6.95 -21.71
C ARG A 703 -26.35 -5.75 -20.77
N HIS A 704 -27.45 -5.10 -20.42
CA HIS A 704 -27.42 -3.96 -19.49
C HIS A 704 -26.88 -4.36 -18.10
N ILE A 705 -27.37 -5.46 -17.53
CA ILE A 705 -26.94 -5.95 -16.20
C ILE A 705 -25.47 -6.37 -16.20
N LEU A 706 -25.03 -7.14 -17.21
CA LEU A 706 -23.63 -7.56 -17.35
C LEU A 706 -22.69 -6.35 -17.52
N SER A 707 -23.12 -5.34 -18.28
CA SER A 707 -22.34 -4.12 -18.49
C SER A 707 -22.17 -3.27 -17.23
N LYS A 708 -23.00 -3.46 -16.20
CA LYS A 708 -22.91 -2.78 -14.89
C LYS A 708 -22.26 -3.63 -13.80
N CYS A 709 -21.96 -4.90 -14.08
CA CYS A 709 -21.34 -5.80 -13.12
C CYS A 709 -19.84 -5.45 -12.95
N ILE A 710 -19.42 -5.12 -11.72
CA ILE A 710 -18.03 -4.76 -11.41
C ILE A 710 -17.06 -5.91 -11.73
N VAL A 711 -17.45 -7.16 -11.43
CA VAL A 711 -16.61 -8.34 -11.71
C VAL A 711 -16.41 -8.53 -13.21
N CYS A 712 -17.47 -8.35 -14.00
CA CYS A 712 -17.37 -8.37 -15.47
C CYS A 712 -16.55 -7.19 -16.01
N ARG A 713 -16.72 -5.97 -15.47
CA ARG A 713 -15.93 -4.79 -15.84
C ARG A 713 -14.45 -4.94 -15.51
N ARG A 714 -14.09 -5.63 -14.42
CA ARG A 714 -12.70 -5.92 -14.07
C ARG A 714 -12.07 -6.96 -15.01
N LYS A 715 -12.81 -8.00 -15.41
CA LYS A 715 -12.29 -9.08 -16.27
C LYS A 715 -12.27 -8.73 -17.77
N HIS A 716 -13.20 -7.89 -18.23
CA HIS A 716 -13.42 -7.62 -19.65
C HIS A 716 -13.55 -6.11 -19.97
N GLY A 717 -13.14 -5.24 -19.05
CA GLY A 717 -13.24 -3.78 -19.22
C GLY A 717 -12.36 -3.27 -20.35
N VAL A 718 -12.91 -2.37 -21.16
CA VAL A 718 -12.21 -1.70 -22.25
C VAL A 718 -11.74 -0.33 -21.76
N ALA A 719 -10.49 0.03 -22.04
CA ALA A 719 -9.96 1.34 -21.69
C ALA A 719 -10.75 2.48 -22.35
N GLY A 720 -10.78 3.64 -21.71
CA GLY A 720 -11.50 4.83 -22.15
C GLY A 720 -11.09 5.28 -23.54
N GLN A 721 -12.07 5.69 -24.34
CA GLN A 721 -11.87 6.17 -25.71
C GLN A 721 -12.58 7.52 -25.86
N GLN A 722 -12.05 8.43 -26.66
CA GLN A 722 -12.67 9.71 -26.96
C GLN A 722 -12.42 10.12 -28.41
N GLN A 723 -13.29 10.95 -28.99
CA GLN A 723 -13.30 11.27 -30.43
C GLN A 723 -11.94 11.78 -30.95
N MET A 724 -11.43 11.30 -32.08
CA MET A 724 -10.07 11.66 -32.57
C MET A 724 -9.91 13.17 -32.88
N ALA A 725 -8.82 13.80 -32.42
CA ALA A 725 -8.51 15.22 -32.62
C ALA A 725 -7.94 15.52 -34.03
N ASP A 726 -7.99 16.79 -34.44
CA ASP A 726 -7.55 17.24 -35.78
C ASP A 726 -6.02 17.17 -35.97
N LEU A 727 -5.55 16.99 -37.21
CA LEU A 727 -4.13 16.86 -37.55
C LEU A 727 -3.39 18.22 -37.44
N PRO A 728 -2.14 18.26 -36.91
CA PRO A 728 -1.35 19.49 -36.82
C PRO A 728 -0.92 20.00 -38.21
N ARG A 729 -0.81 21.33 -38.36
CA ARG A 729 -0.53 22.04 -39.63
C ARG A 729 0.71 21.50 -40.37
N ASP A 730 1.74 21.10 -39.62
CA ASP A 730 3.02 20.59 -40.13
C ASP A 730 2.93 19.24 -40.87
N ARG A 731 1.76 18.57 -40.86
CA ARG A 731 1.50 17.31 -41.58
C ARG A 731 0.70 17.47 -42.87
N VAL A 732 0.20 18.68 -43.17
CA VAL A 732 -0.86 18.88 -44.16
C VAL A 732 -0.45 19.85 -45.28
N LEU A 733 0.72 20.50 -45.18
CA LEU A 733 1.21 21.45 -46.19
C LEU A 733 1.96 20.70 -47.32
N PRO A 734 1.51 20.82 -48.60
CA PRO A 734 2.00 20.03 -49.73
C PRO A 734 3.23 20.61 -50.47
N ASP A 735 3.71 21.81 -50.10
CA ASP A 735 4.65 22.56 -50.96
C ASP A 735 6.13 22.44 -50.56
N ASP A 736 6.45 21.76 -49.45
CA ASP A 736 7.82 21.65 -48.94
C ASP A 736 8.54 20.37 -49.42
N PRO A 737 9.82 20.45 -49.83
CA PRO A 737 10.63 19.28 -50.17
C PRO A 737 10.71 18.25 -49.03
N PRO A 738 10.95 16.95 -49.33
CA PRO A 738 11.19 15.93 -48.31
C PRO A 738 12.28 16.33 -47.33
N PHE A 739 12.10 15.97 -46.06
CA PHE A 739 12.97 16.30 -44.93
C PHE A 739 12.98 17.78 -44.48
N THR A 740 12.18 18.67 -45.06
CA THR A 740 12.01 20.05 -44.55
C THR A 740 11.56 20.08 -43.09
N ASN A 741 10.60 19.21 -42.73
CA ASN A 741 10.16 18.95 -41.36
C ASN A 741 10.55 17.52 -40.97
N THR A 742 11.50 17.38 -40.03
CA THR A 742 12.13 16.09 -39.71
C THR A 742 12.05 15.78 -38.22
N GLY A 743 11.74 14.53 -37.88
CA GLY A 743 11.92 13.98 -36.53
C GLY A 743 13.26 13.27 -36.41
N VAL A 744 13.94 13.39 -35.28
CA VAL A 744 15.24 12.75 -35.01
C VAL A 744 15.21 11.88 -33.77
N ASP A 745 15.85 10.71 -33.84
CA ASP A 745 15.95 9.78 -32.72
C ASP A 745 17.24 8.93 -32.77
N TYR A 746 17.66 8.39 -31.61
CA TYR A 746 18.82 7.48 -31.48
C TYR A 746 18.38 6.03 -31.26
N PHE A 747 19.15 5.08 -31.81
CA PHE A 747 18.96 3.66 -31.56
C PHE A 747 20.29 2.90 -31.55
N GLY A 748 20.41 1.89 -30.70
CA GLY A 748 21.66 1.18 -30.42
C GLY A 748 21.67 0.66 -28.98
N PRO A 749 22.82 0.23 -28.42
CA PRO A 749 24.18 0.23 -29.00
C PRO A 749 24.41 -0.96 -29.95
N PHE A 750 25.34 -0.81 -30.91
CA PHE A 750 25.87 -1.90 -31.71
C PHE A 750 27.36 -2.07 -31.40
N GLU A 751 27.80 -3.26 -31.02
CA GLU A 751 29.21 -3.55 -30.80
C GLU A 751 29.90 -3.88 -32.12
N VAL A 752 30.93 -3.12 -32.44
CA VAL A 752 31.64 -3.16 -33.71
C VAL A 752 33.12 -3.42 -33.46
N LYS A 753 33.74 -4.26 -34.28
CA LYS A 753 35.17 -4.55 -34.19
C LYS A 753 35.97 -3.40 -34.79
N ARG A 754 36.85 -2.79 -33.99
CA ARG A 754 37.83 -1.80 -34.43
C ARG A 754 39.23 -2.30 -34.06
N GLY A 755 39.93 -2.86 -35.04
CA GLY A 755 41.23 -3.52 -34.82
C GLY A 755 41.11 -4.74 -33.89
N ARG A 756 41.84 -4.73 -32.77
CA ARG A 756 41.78 -5.78 -31.72
C ARG A 756 40.73 -5.50 -30.64
N SER A 757 40.05 -4.36 -30.67
CA SER A 757 39.10 -3.92 -29.63
C SER A 757 37.66 -3.88 -30.14
N MET A 758 36.70 -4.12 -29.25
CA MET A 758 35.27 -3.91 -29.51
C MET A 758 34.87 -2.51 -29.05
N VAL A 759 34.17 -1.77 -29.90
CA VAL A 759 33.73 -0.40 -29.63
C VAL A 759 32.23 -0.26 -29.90
N LYS A 760 31.53 0.51 -29.08
CA LYS A 760 30.09 0.77 -29.27
C LYS A 760 29.87 1.83 -30.34
N ARG A 761 28.93 1.60 -31.25
CA ARG A 761 28.44 2.54 -32.26
C ARG A 761 26.92 2.69 -32.15
N TYR A 762 26.40 3.84 -32.55
CA TYR A 762 24.99 4.17 -32.43
C TYR A 762 24.41 4.55 -33.79
N GLY A 763 23.15 4.22 -34.04
CA GLY A 763 22.41 4.67 -35.21
C GLY A 763 21.58 5.91 -34.89
N VAL A 764 21.58 6.88 -35.80
CA VAL A 764 20.72 8.07 -35.77
C VAL A 764 19.70 7.95 -36.88
N ILE A 765 18.42 8.09 -36.56
CA ILE A 765 17.34 8.07 -37.53
C ILE A 765 16.77 9.47 -37.74
N PHE A 766 16.71 9.90 -38.98
CA PHE A 766 16.01 11.11 -39.42
C PHE A 766 14.76 10.69 -40.19
N THR A 767 13.58 11.10 -39.73
CA THR A 767 12.29 10.75 -40.34
C THR A 767 11.58 12.00 -40.85
N CYS A 768 11.32 12.07 -42.17
CA CYS A 768 10.50 13.14 -42.73
C CYS A 768 9.05 13.05 -42.23
N LEU A 769 8.52 14.12 -41.65
CA LEU A 769 7.16 14.13 -41.09
C LEU A 769 6.06 14.18 -42.16
N THR A 770 6.40 14.64 -43.37
CA THR A 770 5.48 14.80 -44.52
C THR A 770 5.32 13.48 -45.28
N VAL A 771 6.42 12.93 -45.82
CA VAL A 771 6.38 11.72 -46.68
C VAL A 771 6.78 10.43 -45.94
N ARG A 772 7.11 10.53 -44.65
CA ARG A 772 7.58 9.43 -43.79
C ARG A 772 8.89 8.77 -44.26
N ALA A 773 9.60 9.35 -45.21
CA ALA A 773 10.94 8.89 -45.61
C ALA A 773 11.89 8.81 -44.40
N VAL A 774 12.76 7.83 -44.39
CA VAL A 774 13.77 7.60 -43.34
C VAL A 774 15.16 7.83 -43.92
N HIS A 775 16.05 8.40 -43.13
CA HIS A 775 17.49 8.42 -43.39
C HIS A 775 18.24 7.96 -42.15
N LEU A 776 19.22 7.07 -42.32
CA LEU A 776 19.98 6.45 -41.24
C LEU A 776 21.46 6.88 -41.32
N GLU A 777 22.00 7.31 -40.20
CA GLU A 777 23.41 7.69 -40.06
C GLU A 777 24.06 6.94 -38.89
N MET A 778 25.34 6.62 -38.99
CA MET A 778 26.12 6.07 -37.88
C MET A 778 26.74 7.20 -37.06
N ALA A 779 26.65 7.13 -35.74
CA ALA A 779 27.33 7.98 -34.77
C ALA A 779 28.38 7.18 -33.98
N SER A 780 29.57 7.75 -33.81
CA SER A 780 30.71 7.10 -33.15
C SER A 780 30.53 6.99 -31.64
N SER A 781 29.87 7.97 -31.02
CA SER A 781 29.53 8.04 -29.61
C SER A 781 28.21 8.80 -29.45
N LEU A 782 27.77 8.98 -28.20
CA LEU A 782 26.57 9.76 -27.84
C LEU A 782 26.92 11.20 -27.45
N ASP A 783 28.06 11.73 -27.85
CA ASP A 783 28.43 13.11 -27.57
C ASP A 783 27.80 14.09 -28.57
N THR A 784 27.82 15.37 -28.20
CA THR A 784 27.28 16.46 -29.01
C THR A 784 27.97 16.56 -30.38
N ASP A 785 29.28 16.34 -30.46
CA ASP A 785 30.03 16.50 -31.70
C ASP A 785 29.73 15.36 -32.70
N SER A 786 29.59 14.11 -32.24
CA SER A 786 29.15 12.97 -33.06
C SER A 786 27.75 13.17 -33.63
N PHE A 787 26.84 13.74 -32.84
CA PHE A 787 25.52 14.11 -33.31
C PHE A 787 25.56 15.21 -34.39
N ILE A 788 26.32 16.28 -34.15
CA ILE A 788 26.48 17.38 -35.12
C ILE A 788 27.06 16.83 -36.44
N HIS A 789 28.04 15.92 -36.38
CA HIS A 789 28.58 15.28 -37.58
C HIS A 789 27.55 14.43 -38.32
N ALA A 790 26.72 13.66 -37.62
CA ALA A 790 25.63 12.89 -38.23
C ALA A 790 24.58 13.81 -38.89
N LEU A 791 24.21 14.89 -38.22
CA LEU A 791 23.28 15.89 -38.75
C LEU A 791 23.84 16.58 -40.00
N ARG A 792 25.13 16.96 -40.01
CA ARG A 792 25.78 17.57 -41.17
C ARG A 792 25.82 16.62 -42.37
N ARG A 793 26.09 15.33 -42.16
CA ARG A 793 26.03 14.32 -43.23
C ARG A 793 24.62 14.17 -43.80
N PHE A 794 23.61 14.15 -42.93
CA PHE A 794 22.20 14.11 -43.33
C PHE A 794 21.82 15.33 -44.17
N ILE A 795 22.10 16.55 -43.70
CA ILE A 795 21.78 17.80 -44.42
C ILE A 795 22.52 17.85 -45.76
N ALA A 796 23.80 17.44 -45.79
CA ALA A 796 24.58 17.40 -47.02
C ALA A 796 24.01 16.42 -48.07
N ARG A 797 23.39 15.32 -47.64
CA ARG A 797 22.80 14.30 -48.53
C ARG A 797 21.35 14.57 -48.90
N ARG A 798 20.57 15.19 -48.01
CA ARG A 798 19.10 15.32 -48.13
C ARG A 798 18.60 16.75 -48.29
N GLY A 799 19.46 17.75 -48.12
CA GLY A 799 19.13 19.16 -48.25
C GLY A 799 18.78 19.83 -46.91
N GLN A 800 18.47 21.12 -46.98
CA GLN A 800 18.26 21.98 -45.81
C GLN A 800 16.99 21.59 -45.02
N VAL A 801 17.12 21.50 -43.70
CA VAL A 801 16.01 21.25 -42.76
C VAL A 801 15.55 22.58 -42.17
N LYS A 802 14.24 22.78 -42.02
CA LYS A 802 13.67 23.97 -41.37
C LYS A 802 13.28 23.70 -39.91
N ILE A 803 12.67 22.55 -39.65
CA ILE A 803 12.20 22.15 -38.32
C ILE A 803 12.74 20.76 -37.99
N LEU A 804 13.44 20.65 -36.86
CA LEU A 804 13.87 19.38 -36.28
C LEU A 804 13.10 19.12 -34.98
N ARG A 805 12.43 17.97 -34.89
CA ARG A 805 11.67 17.55 -33.71
C ARG A 805 12.32 16.36 -33.00
N SER A 806 12.43 16.43 -31.69
CA SER A 806 12.91 15.32 -30.85
C SER A 806 12.00 15.08 -29.63
N ASP A 807 12.06 13.88 -29.06
CA ASP A 807 11.38 13.59 -27.79
C ASP A 807 12.15 14.18 -26.60
N ASN A 808 11.42 14.52 -25.52
CA ASN A 808 11.94 15.14 -24.29
C ASN A 808 12.70 14.13 -23.38
N GLY A 809 13.56 13.29 -23.96
CA GLY A 809 14.45 12.35 -23.27
C GLY A 809 13.78 11.27 -22.41
N THR A 810 12.45 11.20 -22.34
CA THR A 810 11.71 10.37 -21.38
C THR A 810 11.17 9.04 -21.94
N ASN A 811 11.25 8.82 -23.26
CA ASN A 811 10.78 7.58 -23.90
C ASN A 811 11.87 6.76 -24.63
N PHE A 812 13.17 7.00 -24.34
CA PHE A 812 14.24 6.08 -24.73
C PHE A 812 14.24 4.83 -23.82
N ILE A 813 13.20 4.02 -23.91
CA ILE A 813 12.99 2.84 -23.06
C ILE A 813 13.41 1.60 -23.83
N GLY A 814 14.60 1.11 -23.50
CA GLY A 814 15.10 -0.19 -23.97
C GLY A 814 16.59 -0.38 -23.68
N ALA A 815 16.93 -0.60 -22.41
CA ALA A 815 18.13 -1.29 -21.93
C ALA A 815 19.52 -0.59 -21.79
N GLU A 816 19.69 0.73 -21.90
CA GLU A 816 21.01 1.32 -21.61
C GLU A 816 20.96 2.59 -20.73
N ARG A 817 21.27 2.42 -19.43
CA ARG A 817 21.38 3.50 -18.42
C ARG A 817 22.44 4.55 -18.80
N GLU A 818 23.44 4.12 -19.56
CA GLU A 818 24.56 4.90 -20.10
C GLU A 818 24.08 5.96 -21.11
N LEU A 819 23.18 5.57 -22.01
CA LEU A 819 22.65 6.43 -23.08
C LEU A 819 21.87 7.63 -22.52
N LYS A 820 21.14 7.41 -21.41
CA LYS A 820 20.40 8.45 -20.69
C LYS A 820 21.30 9.45 -19.98
N LYS A 821 22.45 9.00 -19.48
CA LYS A 821 23.42 9.85 -18.77
C LYS A 821 24.18 10.75 -19.75
N ALA A 822 24.63 10.20 -20.87
CA ALA A 822 25.31 10.94 -21.93
C ALA A 822 24.42 12.02 -22.59
N ILE A 823 23.14 11.73 -22.83
CA ILE A 823 22.18 12.69 -23.42
C ILE A 823 21.81 13.81 -22.42
N GLN A 824 21.82 13.54 -21.11
CA GLN A 824 21.59 14.56 -20.07
C GLN A 824 22.77 15.52 -19.89
N GLU A 825 23.98 15.09 -20.26
CA GLU A 825 25.20 15.90 -20.26
C GLU A 825 25.33 16.77 -21.52
N TRP A 826 24.41 16.64 -22.50
CA TRP A 826 24.42 17.49 -23.68
C TRP A 826 24.25 18.96 -23.32
N ASN A 827 25.16 19.77 -23.82
CA ASN A 827 25.02 21.21 -23.74
C ASN A 827 24.01 21.68 -24.80
N VAL A 828 22.73 21.66 -24.44
CA VAL A 828 21.61 22.05 -25.32
C VAL A 828 21.83 23.43 -25.94
N SER A 829 22.47 24.36 -25.22
CA SER A 829 22.82 25.69 -25.75
C SER A 829 23.79 25.63 -26.93
N LYS A 830 24.84 24.80 -26.87
CA LYS A 830 25.81 24.61 -27.97
C LYS A 830 25.15 24.02 -29.23
N ILE A 831 24.16 23.13 -29.04
CA ILE A 831 23.39 22.52 -30.13
C ILE A 831 22.45 23.57 -30.74
N GLU A 832 21.70 24.30 -29.92
CA GLU A 832 20.80 25.37 -30.38
C GLU A 832 21.55 26.47 -31.11
N ASP A 833 22.71 26.91 -30.62
CA ASP A 833 23.55 27.93 -31.27
C ASP A 833 24.07 27.45 -32.63
N SER A 834 24.56 26.21 -32.72
CA SER A 834 25.03 25.63 -33.98
C SER A 834 23.92 25.45 -35.01
N LEU A 835 22.68 25.22 -34.56
CA LEU A 835 21.51 25.03 -35.42
C LEU A 835 20.90 26.36 -35.87
N GLN A 836 20.89 27.36 -35.00
CA GLN A 836 20.47 28.72 -35.33
C GLN A 836 21.36 29.34 -36.40
N GLN A 837 22.67 29.10 -36.37
CA GLN A 837 23.60 29.51 -37.45
C GLN A 837 23.22 28.93 -38.82
N HIS A 838 22.55 27.78 -38.84
CA HIS A 838 22.07 27.12 -40.07
C HIS A 838 20.57 27.33 -40.31
N GLY A 839 19.89 28.20 -39.55
CA GLY A 839 18.47 28.50 -39.72
C GLY A 839 17.51 27.34 -39.38
N ILE A 840 17.91 26.41 -38.52
CA ILE A 840 17.12 25.22 -38.14
C ILE A 840 16.46 25.45 -36.78
N GLN A 841 15.13 25.32 -36.71
CA GLN A 841 14.40 25.39 -35.44
C GLN A 841 14.29 24.00 -34.79
N TRP A 842 14.86 23.83 -33.60
CA TRP A 842 14.69 22.61 -32.79
C TRP A 842 13.46 22.70 -31.88
N MET A 843 12.63 21.67 -31.82
CA MET A 843 11.46 21.60 -30.93
C MET A 843 11.36 20.26 -30.20
N PHE A 844 11.11 20.32 -28.88
CA PHE A 844 10.87 19.14 -28.05
C PHE A 844 9.37 18.81 -27.89
N ASN A 845 9.04 17.52 -27.86
CA ASN A 845 7.66 17.06 -27.60
C ASN A 845 7.23 17.23 -26.12
N PRO A 846 5.96 17.54 -25.81
CA PRO A 846 5.47 17.63 -24.43
C PRO A 846 5.63 16.30 -23.64
N PRO A 847 5.89 16.32 -22.31
CA PRO A 847 6.07 15.11 -21.51
C PRO A 847 4.88 14.14 -21.62
N SER A 848 5.15 12.86 -21.92
CA SER A 848 4.14 11.78 -22.07
C SER A 848 3.23 11.86 -23.32
N GLY A 849 3.58 12.68 -24.32
CA GLY A 849 2.88 12.81 -25.60
C GLY A 849 3.21 11.71 -26.63
N SER A 850 3.08 10.42 -26.27
CA SER A 850 3.48 9.27 -27.13
C SER A 850 2.77 9.20 -28.50
N HIS A 851 1.66 9.93 -28.69
CA HIS A 851 0.99 10.04 -29.99
C HIS A 851 1.80 10.84 -31.04
N HIS A 852 2.71 11.73 -30.62
CA HIS A 852 3.57 12.50 -31.53
C HIS A 852 4.79 11.68 -32.00
N GLY A 853 5.42 10.90 -31.12
CA GLY A 853 6.58 10.05 -31.43
C GLY A 853 6.27 8.68 -32.08
N GLY A 854 5.02 8.22 -32.02
CA GLY A 854 4.62 6.91 -32.56
C GLY A 854 4.79 6.71 -34.08
N VAL A 855 5.20 7.75 -34.83
CA VAL A 855 5.47 7.64 -36.28
C VAL A 855 6.89 7.19 -36.58
N TRP A 856 7.91 7.65 -35.85
CA TRP A 856 9.27 7.13 -36.00
C TRP A 856 9.53 5.89 -35.12
N GLU A 857 8.86 5.72 -33.97
CA GLU A 857 9.02 4.49 -33.15
C GLU A 857 8.71 3.20 -33.92
N ARG A 858 7.69 3.20 -34.80
CA ARG A 858 7.38 2.04 -35.66
C ARG A 858 8.43 1.81 -36.73
N LEU A 859 9.03 2.89 -37.23
CA LEU A 859 10.10 2.82 -38.23
C LEU A 859 11.39 2.31 -37.58
N ILE A 860 11.72 2.78 -36.37
CA ILE A 860 12.81 2.24 -35.55
C ILE A 860 12.62 0.75 -35.28
N LYS A 861 11.41 0.30 -34.93
CA LYS A 861 11.13 -1.14 -34.78
C LYS A 861 11.37 -1.93 -36.08
N SER A 862 11.04 -1.34 -37.23
CA SER A 862 11.26 -1.97 -38.54
C SER A 862 12.75 -2.05 -38.87
N VAL A 863 13.51 -0.98 -38.60
CA VAL A 863 14.96 -0.90 -38.75
C VAL A 863 15.65 -1.90 -37.81
N LYS A 864 15.32 -1.91 -36.51
CA LYS A 864 15.86 -2.87 -35.53
C LYS A 864 15.55 -4.32 -35.91
N LYS A 865 14.39 -4.60 -36.49
CA LYS A 865 14.08 -5.97 -36.97
C LYS A 865 15.03 -6.39 -38.10
N ILE A 866 15.30 -5.52 -39.07
CA ILE A 866 16.23 -5.80 -40.17
C ILE A 866 17.66 -5.97 -39.63
N LEU A 867 18.10 -5.06 -38.75
CA LEU A 867 19.44 -5.07 -38.20
C LEU A 867 19.68 -6.26 -37.25
N ASN A 868 18.77 -6.55 -36.31
CA ASN A 868 18.96 -7.63 -35.33
C ASN A 868 18.97 -9.03 -35.96
N THR A 869 18.33 -9.20 -37.13
CA THR A 869 18.38 -10.49 -37.85
C THR A 869 19.76 -10.75 -38.44
N THR A 870 20.54 -9.69 -38.71
CA THR A 870 21.82 -9.74 -39.43
C THR A 870 23.01 -9.59 -38.48
N VAL A 871 22.93 -8.70 -37.49
CA VAL A 871 24.00 -8.39 -36.50
C VAL A 871 24.23 -9.55 -35.51
N ASN A 872 23.22 -10.39 -35.25
CA ASN A 872 23.38 -11.55 -34.36
C ASN A 872 24.12 -12.75 -35.01
N LEU A 873 24.40 -12.68 -36.32
CA LEU A 873 25.02 -13.79 -37.06
C LEU A 873 26.56 -13.67 -37.15
N GLN A 874 27.11 -12.44 -37.14
CA GLN A 874 28.55 -12.20 -37.25
C GLN A 874 28.93 -10.82 -36.67
N THR A 875 30.12 -10.70 -36.09
CA THR A 875 30.69 -9.42 -35.64
C THR A 875 31.08 -8.55 -36.84
N LEU A 876 30.46 -7.37 -36.94
CA LEU A 876 30.69 -6.39 -38.01
C LEU A 876 31.82 -5.41 -37.65
N ASP A 877 32.50 -4.87 -38.66
CA ASP A 877 33.36 -3.68 -38.55
C ASP A 877 32.55 -2.40 -38.88
N GLU A 878 33.19 -1.23 -38.76
CA GLU A 878 32.50 0.06 -38.90
C GLU A 878 31.94 0.28 -40.32
N GLU A 879 32.66 -0.17 -41.33
CA GLU A 879 32.24 -0.07 -42.73
C GLU A 879 31.06 -1.01 -43.02
N GLY A 880 31.10 -2.24 -42.48
CA GLY A 880 29.99 -3.19 -42.56
C GLY A 880 28.72 -2.68 -41.91
N LEU A 881 28.81 -2.07 -40.71
CA LEU A 881 27.64 -1.48 -40.05
C LEU A 881 27.08 -0.29 -40.84
N HIS A 882 27.94 0.60 -41.36
CA HIS A 882 27.51 1.74 -42.16
C HIS A 882 26.78 1.30 -43.45
N THR A 883 27.30 0.28 -44.13
CA THR A 883 26.69 -0.30 -45.34
C THR A 883 25.34 -0.93 -45.03
N LEU A 884 25.24 -1.69 -43.92
CA LEU A 884 24.00 -2.32 -43.49
C LEU A 884 22.91 -1.30 -43.13
N LEU A 885 23.28 -0.16 -42.54
CA LEU A 885 22.35 0.96 -42.30
C LEU A 885 21.81 1.54 -43.61
N CYS A 886 22.65 1.66 -44.65
CA CYS A 886 22.24 2.14 -45.97
C CYS A 886 21.26 1.15 -46.66
N GLU A 887 21.49 -0.16 -46.53
CA GLU A 887 20.57 -1.19 -47.05
C GLU A 887 19.25 -1.21 -46.29
N ALA A 888 19.29 -1.12 -44.95
CA ALA A 888 18.09 -1.03 -44.12
C ALA A 888 17.27 0.22 -44.46
N GLU A 889 17.92 1.36 -44.72
CA GLU A 889 17.28 2.59 -45.20
C GLU A 889 16.54 2.35 -46.53
N ALA A 890 17.21 1.74 -47.52
CA ALA A 890 16.63 1.47 -48.84
C ALA A 890 15.42 0.53 -48.75
N ILE A 891 15.47 -0.51 -47.92
CA ILE A 891 14.38 -1.46 -47.71
C ILE A 891 13.18 -0.76 -47.06
N VAL A 892 13.41 -0.01 -45.97
CA VAL A 892 12.35 0.68 -45.24
C VAL A 892 11.69 1.75 -46.12
N ASN A 893 12.43 2.44 -46.98
CA ASN A 893 11.91 3.43 -47.90
C ASN A 893 11.24 2.83 -49.16
N SER A 894 11.29 1.52 -49.37
CA SER A 894 10.56 0.85 -50.47
C SER A 894 9.12 0.47 -50.10
N ARG A 895 8.65 0.85 -48.90
CA ARG A 895 7.30 0.52 -48.42
C ARG A 895 6.20 1.38 -49.07
N PRO A 896 4.97 0.86 -49.25
CA PRO A 896 3.88 1.62 -49.87
C PRO A 896 3.34 2.71 -48.93
N ILE A 897 3.03 3.90 -49.49
CA ILE A 897 2.37 5.03 -48.81
C ILE A 897 0.86 5.01 -49.09
N THR A 898 0.44 4.55 -50.28
CA THR A 898 -0.96 4.39 -50.72
C THR A 898 -1.42 2.92 -50.60
N LYS A 899 -2.75 2.67 -50.59
CA LYS A 899 -3.30 1.30 -50.57
C LYS A 899 -3.01 0.60 -51.90
N ALA A 900 -2.61 -0.67 -51.85
CA ALA A 900 -2.47 -1.50 -53.05
C ALA A 900 -3.86 -1.82 -53.61
N SER A 901 -4.06 -1.52 -54.89
CA SER A 901 -5.25 -1.97 -55.62
C SER A 901 -5.08 -3.43 -56.05
N SER A 902 -6.20 -4.15 -56.14
CA SER A 902 -6.26 -5.53 -56.65
C SER A 902 -6.51 -5.61 -58.16
N ASP A 903 -6.67 -4.47 -58.85
CA ASP A 903 -6.85 -4.39 -60.30
C ASP A 903 -5.47 -4.31 -61.00
N PRO A 904 -5.13 -5.23 -61.92
CA PRO A 904 -3.85 -5.21 -62.64
C PRO A 904 -3.66 -4.01 -63.59
N ASN A 905 -4.71 -3.22 -63.85
CA ASN A 905 -4.62 -1.99 -64.64
C ASN A 905 -4.41 -0.71 -63.79
N ASP A 906 -4.43 -0.82 -62.45
CA ASP A 906 -4.22 0.33 -61.58
C ASP A 906 -2.74 0.74 -61.49
N LEU A 907 -2.51 2.04 -61.32
CA LEU A 907 -1.16 2.62 -61.28
C LEU A 907 -0.34 2.09 -60.09
N GLU A 908 0.95 1.80 -60.33
CA GLU A 908 1.92 1.32 -59.34
C GLU A 908 1.88 2.15 -58.03
N MET A 909 2.01 1.45 -56.90
CA MET A 909 1.95 2.00 -55.54
C MET A 909 3.06 3.02 -55.28
N LEU A 910 2.74 4.14 -54.61
CA LEU A 910 3.75 5.16 -54.28
C LEU A 910 4.57 4.75 -53.06
N THR A 911 5.91 4.78 -53.16
CA THR A 911 6.85 4.51 -52.05
C THR A 911 7.72 5.74 -51.77
N PRO A 912 8.29 5.91 -50.56
CA PRO A 912 9.25 6.99 -50.30
C PRO A 912 10.44 6.99 -51.27
N ASN A 913 10.93 5.82 -51.70
CA ASN A 913 12.02 5.71 -52.67
C ASN A 913 11.67 6.27 -54.06
N HIS A 914 10.39 6.25 -54.46
CA HIS A 914 9.97 6.88 -55.73
C HIS A 914 10.29 8.37 -55.74
N LEU A 915 10.24 9.02 -54.57
CA LEU A 915 10.54 10.43 -54.39
C LEU A 915 12.03 10.70 -54.13
N LEU A 916 12.69 9.85 -53.33
CA LEU A 916 14.10 10.04 -52.97
C LEU A 916 15.09 9.68 -54.08
N LEU A 917 14.77 8.68 -54.90
CA LEU A 917 15.68 8.14 -55.92
C LEU A 917 15.27 8.54 -57.34
N LEU A 918 14.02 8.96 -57.55
CA LEU A 918 13.45 9.33 -58.86
C LEU A 918 13.65 8.23 -59.95
N LYS A 919 13.87 6.97 -59.55
CA LYS A 919 14.09 5.82 -60.43
C LYS A 919 12.84 4.93 -60.41
N THR A 920 12.13 4.83 -61.53
CA THR A 920 11.24 3.71 -61.83
C THR A 920 12.10 2.51 -62.21
N LYS A 921 12.01 1.39 -61.49
CA LYS A 921 12.51 0.12 -62.03
C LYS A 921 11.35 -0.55 -62.77
N PRO A 922 11.40 -0.70 -64.11
CA PRO A 922 10.52 -1.63 -64.79
C PRO A 922 11.05 -3.05 -64.55
N SER A 923 10.21 -3.98 -64.10
CA SER A 923 10.39 -5.38 -64.44
C SER A 923 9.95 -5.53 -65.91
N LEU A 924 10.87 -5.81 -66.83
CA LEU A 924 10.53 -6.26 -68.18
C LEU A 924 10.66 -7.80 -68.25
N PRO A 925 9.76 -8.46 -68.99
CA PRO A 925 10.07 -8.79 -70.40
C PRO A 925 8.85 -8.65 -71.34
N PRO A 926 8.92 -9.02 -72.64
CA PRO A 926 9.57 -8.34 -73.76
C PRO A 926 8.56 -7.79 -74.82
N GLY A 927 8.94 -6.73 -75.56
CA GLY A 927 8.39 -6.31 -76.87
C GLY A 927 7.06 -5.53 -76.83
N LEU A 928 6.78 -4.51 -77.65
CA LEU A 928 7.46 -3.82 -78.76
C LEU A 928 7.25 -2.31 -78.52
N PHE A 929 8.32 -1.53 -78.61
CA PHE A 929 8.24 -0.07 -78.56
C PHE A 929 8.05 0.49 -79.97
N ASP A 930 7.08 1.37 -80.15
CA ASP A 930 7.02 2.24 -81.33
C ASP A 930 7.72 3.58 -81.06
N ARG A 931 8.27 4.16 -82.13
CA ARG A 931 9.54 4.87 -82.18
C ARG A 931 9.42 6.40 -82.18
N GLN A 932 8.25 6.99 -81.88
CA GLN A 932 7.99 8.39 -82.30
C GLN A 932 7.78 9.51 -81.25
N ASP A 933 7.52 9.30 -79.96
CA ASP A 933 7.36 10.45 -79.03
C ASP A 933 8.44 10.59 -77.94
N LEU A 934 9.65 10.15 -78.32
CA LEU A 934 10.91 10.32 -77.61
C LEU A 934 11.46 11.77 -77.63
N TYR A 935 10.61 12.81 -77.74
CA TYR A 935 11.05 14.18 -77.99
C TYR A 935 10.62 15.22 -76.94
N ALA A 936 11.37 15.26 -75.82
CA ALA A 936 11.70 16.52 -75.14
C ALA A 936 13.01 16.36 -74.34
N ARG A 937 14.14 16.77 -74.95
CA ARG A 937 15.52 16.71 -74.44
C ARG A 937 15.81 17.66 -73.26
N ARG A 938 15.07 17.59 -72.15
CA ARG A 938 15.46 18.22 -70.87
C ARG A 938 15.00 17.36 -69.68
N ARG A 939 15.91 16.52 -69.15
CA ARG A 939 15.68 15.62 -67.99
C ARG A 939 15.02 16.32 -66.80
N TRP A 940 15.30 17.59 -66.56
CA TRP A 940 14.69 18.36 -65.45
C TRP A 940 13.18 18.63 -65.62
N LYS A 941 12.67 18.84 -66.85
CA LYS A 941 11.23 19.00 -67.10
C LYS A 941 10.47 17.69 -66.88
N GLN A 942 11.10 16.57 -67.20
CA GLN A 942 10.57 15.22 -66.95
C GLN A 942 10.53 14.93 -65.44
N ILE A 943 11.55 15.35 -64.69
CA ILE A 943 11.60 15.26 -63.21
C ILE A 943 10.51 16.13 -62.57
N GLN A 944 10.33 17.36 -63.05
CA GLN A 944 9.32 18.29 -62.53
C GLN A 944 7.89 17.81 -62.81
N TYR A 945 7.65 17.25 -64.01
CA TYR A 945 6.39 16.59 -64.36
C TYR A 945 6.10 15.36 -63.48
N MET A 946 7.10 14.52 -63.20
CA MET A 946 6.95 13.36 -62.30
C MET A 946 6.69 13.77 -60.84
N SER A 947 7.34 14.85 -60.36
CA SER A 947 7.07 15.45 -59.04
C SER A 947 5.65 16.05 -58.96
N ASP A 948 5.19 16.74 -60.01
CA ASP A 948 3.84 17.31 -60.08
C ASP A 948 2.76 16.22 -60.14
N ILE A 949 3.01 15.11 -60.85
CA ILE A 949 2.13 13.93 -60.84
C ILE A 949 2.07 13.33 -59.44
N PHE A 950 3.20 13.20 -58.73
CA PHE A 950 3.22 12.70 -57.37
C PHE A 950 2.42 13.60 -56.43
N TRP A 951 2.62 14.92 -56.43
CA TRP A 951 1.87 15.81 -55.54
C TRP A 951 0.37 15.86 -55.88
N LYS A 952 0.00 15.75 -57.16
CA LYS A 952 -1.40 15.53 -57.58
C LYS A 952 -1.96 14.21 -57.06
N ARG A 953 -1.22 13.11 -57.17
CA ARG A 953 -1.62 11.78 -56.65
C ARG A 953 -1.66 11.76 -55.12
N TRP A 954 -0.70 12.35 -54.42
CA TRP A 954 -0.69 12.49 -52.96
C TRP A 954 -1.91 13.29 -52.49
N THR A 955 -2.24 14.40 -53.17
CA THR A 955 -3.39 15.24 -52.82
C THR A 955 -4.73 14.58 -53.15
N ARG A 956 -4.83 13.78 -54.23
CA ARG A 956 -6.07 13.08 -54.63
C ARG A 956 -6.25 11.69 -54.02
N GLU A 957 -5.18 10.98 -53.69
CA GLU A 957 -5.22 9.57 -53.24
C GLU A 957 -4.85 9.43 -51.76
N TYR A 958 -3.90 10.22 -51.25
CA TYR A 958 -3.40 10.07 -49.87
C TYR A 958 -4.03 11.06 -48.88
N LEU A 959 -4.14 12.33 -49.24
CA LEU A 959 -4.76 13.36 -48.39
C LEU A 959 -6.22 13.03 -48.01
N PRO A 960 -7.07 12.48 -48.90
CA PRO A 960 -8.43 12.06 -48.52
C PRO A 960 -8.45 10.88 -47.53
N LEU A 961 -7.45 9.99 -47.57
CA LEU A 961 -7.31 8.91 -46.57
C LEU A 961 -7.02 9.45 -45.16
N LEU A 962 -6.46 10.66 -45.04
CA LEU A 962 -6.21 11.35 -43.77
C LEU A 962 -7.43 12.12 -43.25
N GLN A 963 -8.44 12.34 -44.10
CA GLN A 963 -9.69 13.05 -43.75
C GLN A 963 -10.64 12.15 -42.96
N GLU A 964 -10.66 10.84 -43.25
CA GLU A 964 -11.44 9.87 -42.50
C GLU A 964 -10.85 9.61 -41.10
N ARG A 965 -11.67 9.84 -40.05
CA ARG A 965 -11.35 9.38 -38.69
C ARG A 965 -11.37 7.85 -38.66
N GLN A 966 -10.20 7.24 -38.81
CA GLN A 966 -10.05 5.78 -38.88
C GLN A 966 -10.47 5.05 -37.58
N LYS A 967 -10.49 5.74 -36.43
CA LYS A 967 -10.92 5.20 -35.11
C LYS A 967 -11.58 6.30 -34.27
N TRP A 968 -12.42 5.91 -33.31
CA TRP A 968 -13.10 6.81 -32.35
C TRP A 968 -13.89 7.94 -33.04
N ALA A 969 -14.87 7.57 -33.87
CA ALA A 969 -15.65 8.52 -34.66
C ALA A 969 -16.72 9.28 -33.86
N ARG A 970 -17.18 8.74 -32.72
CA ARG A 970 -18.26 9.30 -31.89
C ARG A 970 -17.73 9.83 -30.57
N PRO A 971 -18.29 10.94 -30.04
CA PRO A 971 -18.02 11.40 -28.69
C PRO A 971 -18.38 10.32 -27.66
N SER A 972 -17.47 10.06 -26.72
CA SER A 972 -17.70 9.21 -25.56
C SER A 972 -17.88 10.07 -24.31
N ARG A 973 -18.49 9.50 -23.27
CA ARG A 973 -18.62 10.15 -21.95
C ARG A 973 -17.23 10.62 -21.47
N ASN A 974 -17.15 11.89 -21.07
CA ASN A 974 -15.97 12.42 -20.38
C ASN A 974 -15.84 11.77 -18.99
N PHE A 975 -14.61 11.44 -18.60
CA PHE A 975 -14.32 11.08 -17.21
C PHE A 975 -14.57 12.29 -16.31
N ALA A 976 -15.17 12.07 -15.14
CA ALA A 976 -15.53 13.12 -14.19
C ALA A 976 -14.69 13.01 -12.91
N ILE A 977 -14.52 14.14 -12.22
CA ILE A 977 -13.92 14.16 -10.89
C ILE A 977 -14.82 13.34 -9.97
N GLY A 978 -14.28 12.30 -9.34
CA GLY A 978 -15.05 11.36 -8.53
C GLY A 978 -15.11 9.94 -9.06
N ASP A 979 -14.94 9.73 -10.38
CA ASP A 979 -15.00 8.42 -11.02
C ASP A 979 -13.98 7.44 -10.41
N ILE A 980 -14.41 6.20 -10.15
CA ILE A 980 -13.53 5.11 -9.72
C ILE A 980 -13.07 4.35 -10.94
N VAL A 981 -11.75 4.28 -11.12
CA VAL A 981 -11.14 3.75 -12.32
C VAL A 981 -10.06 2.71 -12.01
N LEU A 982 -9.84 1.82 -12.96
CA LEU A 982 -8.74 0.87 -13.01
C LEU A 982 -7.66 1.42 -13.94
N ILE A 983 -6.42 1.45 -13.47
CA ILE A 983 -5.26 1.85 -14.28
C ILE A 983 -4.75 0.62 -15.03
N VAL A 984 -4.73 0.71 -16.35
CA VAL A 984 -4.23 -0.35 -17.24
C VAL A 984 -2.73 -0.11 -17.42
N ASP A 985 -1.91 -0.95 -16.77
CA ASP A 985 -0.46 -0.93 -16.87
C ASP A 985 0.03 -2.24 -17.52
N ASP A 986 0.69 -2.13 -18.67
CA ASP A 986 1.15 -3.29 -19.44
C ASP A 986 2.40 -3.94 -18.78
N SER A 987 3.00 -3.28 -17.79
CA SER A 987 4.20 -3.75 -17.06
C SER A 987 3.88 -4.43 -15.71
N SER A 988 2.62 -4.42 -15.29
CA SER A 988 2.19 -5.00 -14.02
C SER A 988 1.92 -6.52 -14.13
N PRO A 989 2.35 -7.35 -13.17
CA PRO A 989 2.10 -8.80 -13.19
C PRO A 989 0.60 -9.12 -13.24
N ARG A 990 0.23 -10.24 -13.88
CA ARG A 990 -1.18 -10.69 -13.98
C ARG A 990 -1.80 -10.74 -12.57
N ASN A 991 -2.96 -10.10 -12.39
CA ASN A 991 -3.71 -9.93 -11.13
C ASN A 991 -3.28 -8.80 -10.17
N SER A 992 -2.27 -7.98 -10.47
CA SER A 992 -1.99 -6.75 -9.71
C SER A 992 -2.70 -5.54 -10.31
N TRP A 993 -3.99 -5.40 -10.02
CA TRP A 993 -4.86 -4.36 -10.60
C TRP A 993 -4.88 -3.09 -9.74
N VAL A 994 -4.21 -2.01 -10.17
CA VAL A 994 -4.17 -0.75 -9.43
C VAL A 994 -5.45 0.06 -9.68
N THR A 995 -6.25 0.25 -8.64
CA THR A 995 -7.44 1.10 -8.67
C THR A 995 -7.15 2.49 -8.13
N GLY A 996 -7.86 3.50 -8.65
CA GLY A 996 -7.74 4.87 -8.18
C GLY A 996 -8.98 5.70 -8.45
N LYS A 997 -9.04 6.88 -7.84
CA LYS A 997 -10.13 7.85 -7.99
C LYS A 997 -9.67 9.03 -8.83
N VAL A 998 -10.46 9.43 -9.82
CA VAL A 998 -10.18 10.64 -10.62
C VAL A 998 -10.33 11.88 -9.73
N VAL A 999 -9.26 12.66 -9.61
CA VAL A 999 -9.22 13.90 -8.81
C VAL A 999 -9.19 15.16 -9.67
N GLN A 1000 -8.77 15.07 -10.92
CA GLN A 1000 -8.74 16.19 -11.87
C GLN A 1000 -8.89 15.67 -13.30
N THR A 1001 -9.48 16.48 -14.18
CA THR A 1001 -9.69 16.14 -15.59
C THR A 1001 -9.18 17.29 -16.46
N THR A 1002 -8.55 16.96 -17.59
CA THR A 1002 -7.98 17.95 -18.53
C THR A 1002 -8.65 17.80 -19.90
N PRO A 1003 -9.56 18.72 -20.29
CA PRO A 1003 -10.21 18.72 -21.60
C PRO A 1003 -9.35 19.37 -22.70
N ASP A 1004 -9.62 19.01 -23.96
CA ASP A 1004 -9.07 19.69 -25.14
C ASP A 1004 -9.87 20.96 -25.49
N LYS A 1005 -9.47 21.67 -26.55
CA LYS A 1005 -10.12 22.90 -27.03
C LYS A 1005 -11.60 22.71 -27.41
N SER A 1006 -12.03 21.48 -27.64
CA SER A 1006 -13.41 21.12 -27.97
C SER A 1006 -14.19 20.56 -26.77
N GLY A 1007 -13.60 20.62 -25.55
CA GLY A 1007 -14.24 20.19 -24.30
C GLY A 1007 -14.15 18.68 -24.01
N PHE A 1008 -13.37 17.91 -24.79
CA PHE A 1008 -13.23 16.47 -24.59
C PHE A 1008 -12.06 16.11 -23.67
N VAL A 1009 -12.33 15.38 -22.59
CA VAL A 1009 -11.32 14.97 -21.60
C VAL A 1009 -10.33 13.97 -22.21
N ARG A 1010 -9.04 14.31 -22.23
CA ARG A 1010 -7.97 13.46 -22.77
C ARG A 1010 -7.07 12.88 -21.70
N GLN A 1011 -6.94 13.58 -20.59
CA GLN A 1011 -6.09 13.20 -19.47
C GLN A 1011 -6.85 13.32 -18.16
N VAL A 1012 -6.56 12.40 -17.25
CA VAL A 1012 -7.10 12.40 -15.90
C VAL A 1012 -5.97 12.24 -14.90
N ARG A 1013 -6.06 12.99 -13.80
CA ARG A 1013 -5.22 12.79 -12.62
C ARG A 1013 -5.93 11.81 -11.71
N VAL A 1014 -5.28 10.71 -11.38
CA VAL A 1014 -5.85 9.60 -10.61
C VAL A 1014 -5.08 9.44 -9.30
N LYS A 1015 -5.80 9.46 -8.18
CA LYS A 1015 -5.25 9.20 -6.86
C LYS A 1015 -5.41 7.71 -6.52
N THR A 1016 -4.29 7.01 -6.36
CA THR A 1016 -4.22 5.62 -5.88
C THR A 1016 -4.01 5.60 -4.36
N LYS A 1017 -3.90 4.41 -3.74
CA LYS A 1017 -3.65 4.29 -2.29
C LYS A 1017 -2.31 4.91 -1.86
N THR A 1018 -1.31 4.94 -2.74
CA THR A 1018 0.06 5.34 -2.41
C THR A 1018 0.52 6.60 -3.13
N THR A 1019 0.05 6.86 -4.35
CA THR A 1019 0.53 7.97 -5.20
C THR A 1019 -0.57 8.62 -6.05
N THR A 1020 -0.32 9.82 -6.55
CA THR A 1020 -1.16 10.49 -7.55
C THR A 1020 -0.47 10.43 -8.90
N LEU A 1021 -1.18 9.97 -9.93
CA LEU A 1021 -0.65 9.71 -11.26
C LEU A 1021 -1.44 10.45 -12.33
N ASP A 1022 -0.76 11.10 -13.27
CA ASP A 1022 -1.38 11.63 -14.48
C ASP A 1022 -1.37 10.55 -15.57
N ARG A 1023 -2.54 10.24 -16.14
CA ARG A 1023 -2.71 9.18 -17.12
C ARG A 1023 -3.65 9.59 -18.26
N PRO A 1024 -3.37 9.18 -19.50
CA PRO A 1024 -4.31 9.36 -20.60
C PRO A 1024 -5.52 8.45 -20.40
N ILE A 1025 -6.69 8.89 -20.85
CA ILE A 1025 -7.94 8.11 -20.72
C ILE A 1025 -7.88 6.72 -21.38
N THR A 1026 -6.98 6.54 -22.36
CA THR A 1026 -6.73 5.27 -23.06
C THR A 1026 -6.00 4.23 -22.22
N LYS A 1027 -5.54 4.60 -21.02
CA LYS A 1027 -4.94 3.72 -20.02
C LYS A 1027 -5.82 3.60 -18.77
N ILE A 1028 -7.08 4.03 -18.84
CA ILE A 1028 -8.00 4.11 -17.71
C ILE A 1028 -9.29 3.38 -18.05
N CYS A 1029 -9.69 2.40 -17.25
CA CYS A 1029 -10.96 1.69 -17.39
C CYS A 1029 -11.93 2.13 -16.29
N LEU A 1030 -13.12 2.59 -16.67
CA LEU A 1030 -14.15 3.02 -15.72
C LEU A 1030 -14.75 1.82 -14.99
N LEU A 1031 -14.67 1.79 -13.66
CA LEU A 1031 -15.29 0.75 -12.85
C LEU A 1031 -16.64 1.20 -12.30
N GLN A 1032 -16.68 2.38 -11.71
CA GLN A 1032 -17.87 2.99 -11.14
C GLN A 1032 -17.90 4.47 -11.47
N GLU A 1033 -19.05 4.92 -11.96
CA GLU A 1033 -19.35 6.32 -12.24
C GLU A 1033 -19.57 7.04 -10.90
N VAL A 1034 -19.18 8.32 -10.83
CA VAL A 1034 -19.64 9.18 -9.74
C VAL A 1034 -21.15 9.39 -9.88
N ASP A 1035 -21.90 9.18 -8.80
CA ASP A 1035 -23.37 9.39 -8.76
C ASP A 1035 -23.72 10.87 -8.93
#